data_AF-A0A842IA20-F1
#
_entry.id   AF-A0A842IA20-F1
#
_cell.length_a   1.000
_cell.length_b   1.000
_cell.length_c   1.000
_cell.angle_alpha   90.00
_cell.angle_beta   90.00
_cell.angle_gamma   90.00
#
_symmetry.space_group_name_H-M   'P 1'
#
loop_
_entity.id
_entity.type
_entity.pdbx_description
1 polymer ?
#
loop_
_entity_poly.entity_id
_entity_poly.type
_entity_poly.pdbx_seq_one_letter_code
_entity_poly.pdbx_strand_id
1 'polypeptide(L)'
;MDDAKFNALYASLASRGASAGELLALAAQHAEHPAMDEKSFAEAFIRPVMAKIAAREQFFKEAQLGRQIMGRPMPAKAPPKPPRPAAAPRPATEPGAKQPMTPDTPVAAPPRPQAPPQRPVSAPSDRLEQFAQARTAAPQPAPPFTASPITAPPPPNPFEAAYAKAKDALESAEKIIAGGSLGARSAEVGKAFADLKAEALARSKDDGKAAMLNLQKLVALAEKINGTRTLAARPAPPPASPNIAPPPDGAPKPQRPADAAQGAQTGDDNRKKYEAAAQRLVPDIKAARALQTPASGALVGAAVRNMLDLSNVIGAAVAKGDYATAQGQLGQLANLAAAVGDAAKLEARQRAARDAQRKESTTAVTAVLGSLDTSVPPKDMANKLQEAGKAADTDFGKAMRKIEKRARSHDRMMKDYTEARSFAQKYLADHPRKGKVKDDETEKRRKLAELAIATTDKWFADQVSNRKKIEALCTRLSADAGKGDGPVAIAVLDDLQKIIDSPLVPQDLRDMASATADKIVFANRLLAPAALASAKTDPERGKTLLEHARFKRTDGGTSDVKLLTEDDGRIAYAFKSVEGESDGGLRFLGLGKGASTLREVVSSKIHDAFAQAGLDFGFPKTILLESDGKHGALIEGIKGKMVDPEEHGAKAGRADGETDPVKKAVLDAEVADSLRTMNTLPEKVSPDSMQNVILSQMLTCQWDCKWGNLIIDGDRARPIDAGTAIPTRDVVKEFAGGAPPAFKNLLTHPDKYDTAKFGTPLPHAAQPFPAAKIKAIKDLDVEAIIEVARKERDAVIKSVPGMDASLMDESCFDIMRDSINAVKAILTKKPDQTLEQFVAAYTDWFEDYSAKALASG
;
A
#
# COMPACT_ATOMS: atom_id res chain seq x y z
N MET A 1 38.42 2.82 -4.18
CA MET A 1 38.32 3.96 -3.24
C MET A 1 39.48 3.83 -2.27
N ASP A 2 40.10 4.90 -1.78
CA ASP A 2 41.16 4.76 -0.76
C ASP A 2 40.57 4.46 0.63
N ASP A 3 41.36 3.84 1.51
CA ASP A 3 40.90 3.40 2.84
C ASP A 3 40.38 4.55 3.71
N ALA A 4 40.92 5.76 3.56
CA ALA A 4 40.45 6.93 4.31
C ALA A 4 39.03 7.33 3.89
N LYS A 5 38.76 7.38 2.58
CA LYS A 5 37.41 7.64 2.05
C LYS A 5 36.44 6.50 2.34
N PHE A 6 36.88 5.24 2.27
CA PHE A 6 36.06 4.09 2.65
C PHE A 6 35.66 4.16 4.12
N ASN A 7 36.62 4.34 5.04
CA ASN A 7 36.35 4.40 6.47
C ASN A 7 35.46 5.60 6.84
N ALA A 8 35.66 6.76 6.21
CA ALA A 8 34.79 7.92 6.38
C ALA A 8 33.35 7.64 5.91
N LEU A 9 33.19 7.01 4.74
CA LEU A 9 31.89 6.67 4.17
C LEU A 9 31.17 5.57 4.96
N TYR A 10 31.89 4.54 5.41
CA TYR A 10 31.39 3.45 6.24
C TYR A 10 30.95 3.95 7.62
N ALA A 11 31.79 4.75 8.31
CA ALA A 11 31.41 5.37 9.59
C ALA A 11 30.22 6.33 9.43
N SER A 12 30.17 7.07 8.32
CA SER A 12 29.04 7.94 7.96
C SER A 12 27.74 7.16 7.71
N LEU A 13 27.80 5.97 7.10
CA LEU A 13 26.62 5.13 6.87
C LEU A 13 26.17 4.43 8.17
N ALA A 14 27.11 3.88 8.94
CA ALA A 14 26.82 3.23 10.21
C ALA A 14 26.19 4.19 11.24
N SER A 15 26.68 5.44 11.31
CA SER A 15 26.10 6.49 12.18
C SER A 15 24.73 7.01 11.72
N ARG A 16 24.35 6.79 10.46
CA ARG A 16 23.00 7.07 9.92
C ARG A 16 22.04 5.88 10.05
N GLY A 17 22.45 4.77 10.69
CA GLY A 17 21.62 3.58 10.86
C GLY A 17 21.47 2.72 9.61
N ALA A 18 22.43 2.79 8.67
CA ALA A 18 22.44 1.92 7.50
C ALA A 18 22.34 0.44 7.89
N SER A 19 21.58 -0.32 7.11
CA SER A 19 21.35 -1.74 7.36
C SER A 19 22.64 -2.56 7.23
N ALA A 20 22.65 -3.75 7.85
CA ALA A 20 23.76 -4.68 7.70
C ALA A 20 24.04 -5.04 6.23
N GLY A 21 23.01 -5.03 5.37
CA GLY A 21 23.15 -5.27 3.93
C GLY A 21 23.87 -4.14 3.21
N GLU A 22 23.56 -2.87 3.51
CA GLU A 22 24.24 -1.70 2.91
C GLU A 22 25.71 -1.61 3.36
N LEU A 23 25.98 -1.88 4.64
CA LEU A 23 27.36 -1.91 5.16
C LEU A 23 28.17 -3.08 4.56
N LEU A 24 27.54 -4.24 4.32
CA LEU A 24 28.18 -5.36 3.62
C LEU A 24 28.39 -5.10 2.13
N ALA A 25 27.45 -4.45 1.44
CA ALA A 25 27.59 -4.07 0.04
C ALA A 25 28.73 -3.07 -0.18
N LEU A 26 28.85 -2.07 0.71
CA LEU A 26 29.98 -1.14 0.68
C LEU A 26 31.31 -1.85 0.95
N ALA A 27 31.34 -2.75 1.94
CA ALA A 27 32.54 -3.52 2.26
C ALA A 27 32.95 -4.45 1.10
N ALA A 28 32.00 -5.05 0.38
CA ALA A 28 32.25 -5.85 -0.81
C ALA A 28 32.84 -5.01 -1.96
N GLN A 29 32.29 -3.83 -2.23
CA GLN A 29 32.84 -2.89 -3.23
C GLN A 29 34.25 -2.39 -2.89
N HIS A 30 34.66 -2.42 -1.62
CA HIS A 30 36.03 -2.10 -1.21
C HIS A 30 36.95 -3.33 -1.22
N ALA A 31 36.41 -4.53 -0.96
CA ALA A 31 37.15 -5.80 -1.01
C ALA A 31 37.57 -6.22 -2.43
N GLU A 32 36.94 -5.66 -3.48
CA GLU A 32 37.41 -5.80 -4.87
C GLU A 32 38.73 -5.04 -5.16
N HIS A 33 39.29 -4.33 -4.16
CA HIS A 33 40.59 -3.67 -4.28
C HIS A 33 41.76 -4.67 -4.06
N PRO A 34 42.72 -4.80 -4.99
CA PRO A 34 43.68 -5.92 -5.06
C PRO A 34 44.79 -5.95 -3.98
N ALA A 35 44.62 -5.23 -2.86
CA ALA A 35 45.64 -5.02 -1.84
C ALA A 35 45.29 -5.61 -0.45
N MET A 36 44.11 -6.20 -0.28
CA MET A 36 43.66 -6.76 1.01
C MET A 36 43.39 -8.26 0.86
N ASP A 37 44.12 -9.10 1.59
CA ASP A 37 43.86 -10.54 1.59
C ASP A 37 42.61 -10.92 2.41
N GLU A 38 42.03 -12.06 2.06
CA GLU A 38 40.76 -12.57 2.61
C GLU A 38 40.80 -12.74 4.14
N LYS A 39 42.00 -13.03 4.69
CA LYS A 39 42.24 -13.17 6.12
C LYS A 39 42.20 -11.81 6.81
N SER A 40 42.88 -10.81 6.26
CA SER A 40 42.90 -9.43 6.75
C SER A 40 41.50 -8.82 6.75
N PHE A 41 40.71 -9.09 5.70
CA PHE A 41 39.30 -8.71 5.63
C PHE A 41 38.46 -9.37 6.74
N ALA A 42 38.62 -10.69 6.95
CA ALA A 42 37.89 -11.42 7.97
C ALA A 42 38.23 -10.96 9.41
N GLU A 43 39.52 -10.71 9.70
CA GLU A 43 39.96 -10.31 11.04
C GLU A 43 39.66 -8.84 11.36
N ALA A 44 39.77 -7.92 10.39
CA ALA A 44 39.51 -6.49 10.61
C ALA A 44 38.00 -6.11 10.55
N PHE A 45 37.19 -6.79 9.72
CA PHE A 45 35.81 -6.37 9.46
C PHE A 45 34.76 -7.38 9.92
N ILE A 46 34.92 -8.69 9.63
CA ILE A 46 33.92 -9.70 10.00
C ILE A 46 33.94 -9.96 11.52
N ARG A 47 35.13 -10.18 12.11
CA ARG A 47 35.24 -10.53 13.55
C ARG A 47 34.63 -9.45 14.48
N PRO A 48 34.84 -8.13 14.30
CA PRO A 48 34.20 -7.12 15.16
C PRO A 48 32.68 -7.00 14.96
N VAL A 49 32.17 -7.21 13.74
CA VAL A 49 30.72 -7.20 13.47
C VAL A 49 30.04 -8.41 14.11
N MET A 50 30.62 -9.61 13.94
CA MET A 50 30.11 -10.83 14.57
C MET A 50 30.19 -10.77 16.10
N ALA A 51 31.23 -10.16 16.67
CA ALA A 51 31.31 -9.93 18.11
C ALA A 51 30.18 -9.01 18.64
N LYS A 52 29.81 -7.96 17.90
CA LYS A 52 28.68 -7.08 18.25
C LYS A 52 27.32 -7.78 18.11
N ILE A 53 27.17 -8.65 17.10
CA ILE A 53 25.96 -9.47 16.93
C ILE A 53 25.83 -10.49 18.08
N ALA A 54 26.91 -11.21 18.41
CA ALA A 54 26.94 -12.16 19.52
C ALA A 54 26.64 -11.48 20.87
N ALA A 55 27.23 -10.31 21.14
CA ALA A 55 26.92 -9.53 22.34
C ALA A 55 25.44 -9.09 22.41
N ARG A 56 24.83 -8.75 21.28
CA ARG A 56 23.40 -8.40 21.20
C ARG A 56 22.50 -9.61 21.43
N GLU A 57 22.83 -10.78 20.87
CA GLU A 57 22.09 -12.01 21.15
C GLU A 57 22.24 -12.46 22.61
N GLN A 58 23.43 -12.31 23.19
CA GLN A 58 23.69 -12.65 24.58
C GLN A 58 22.90 -11.72 25.52
N PHE A 59 22.86 -10.41 25.23
CA PHE A 59 21.97 -9.47 25.94
C PHE A 59 20.50 -9.87 25.88
N PHE A 60 20.00 -10.34 24.73
CA PHE A 60 18.62 -10.85 24.64
C PHE A 60 18.41 -12.14 25.44
N LYS A 61 19.36 -13.08 25.41
CA LYS A 61 19.30 -14.33 26.21
C LYS A 61 19.33 -14.02 27.71
N GLU A 62 20.16 -13.10 28.16
CA GLU A 62 20.24 -12.64 29.55
C GLU A 62 18.98 -11.87 29.99
N ALA A 63 18.42 -11.02 29.12
CA ALA A 63 17.14 -10.34 29.38
C ALA A 63 15.94 -11.32 29.44
N GLN A 64 15.97 -12.40 28.66
CA GLN A 64 14.94 -13.44 28.66
C GLN A 64 15.06 -14.34 29.90
N LEU A 65 16.29 -14.69 30.30
CA LEU A 65 16.59 -15.43 31.53
C LEU A 65 16.23 -14.60 32.78
N GLY A 66 16.53 -13.30 32.79
CA GLY A 66 16.12 -12.37 33.84
C GLY A 66 14.60 -12.30 34.03
N ARG A 67 13.82 -12.37 32.94
CA ARG A 67 12.34 -12.46 33.01
C ARG A 67 11.85 -13.78 33.57
N GLN A 68 12.57 -14.89 33.35
CA GLN A 68 12.23 -16.19 33.95
C GLN A 68 12.61 -16.26 35.44
N ILE A 69 13.71 -15.63 35.86
CA ILE A 69 14.19 -15.66 37.25
C ILE A 69 13.35 -14.76 38.18
N MET A 70 12.80 -13.63 37.70
CA MET A 70 12.08 -12.66 38.52
C MET A 70 10.62 -13.03 38.88
N GLY A 71 10.30 -14.33 38.97
CA GLY A 71 9.00 -14.85 39.39
C GLY A 71 8.70 -14.74 40.90
N ARG A 72 8.93 -13.60 41.53
CA ARG A 72 8.59 -13.33 42.95
C ARG A 72 8.00 -11.92 43.16
N PRO A 73 7.15 -11.71 44.19
CA PRO A 73 6.37 -10.49 44.33
C PRO A 73 7.24 -9.27 44.67
N MET A 74 6.92 -8.12 44.06
CA MET A 74 7.60 -6.86 44.37
C MET A 74 7.27 -6.36 45.79
N PRO A 75 8.21 -5.71 46.48
CA PRO A 75 7.95 -5.04 47.75
C PRO A 75 6.98 -3.85 47.59
N ALA A 76 6.39 -3.43 48.71
CA ALA A 76 5.31 -2.44 48.73
C ALA A 76 5.70 -1.08 48.09
N LYS A 77 4.76 -0.50 47.35
CA LYS A 77 4.90 0.82 46.74
C LYS A 77 5.15 1.91 47.79
N ALA A 78 6.05 2.84 47.48
CA ALA A 78 6.20 4.09 48.20
C ALA A 78 4.87 4.89 48.23
N PRO A 79 4.59 5.67 49.30
CA PRO A 79 3.35 6.42 49.43
C PRO A 79 3.20 7.51 48.36
N PRO A 80 1.96 7.86 47.96
CA PRO A 80 1.72 8.83 46.90
C PRO A 80 2.12 10.26 47.33
N LYS A 81 2.61 11.06 46.36
CA LYS A 81 2.79 12.50 46.55
C LYS A 81 1.46 13.19 46.88
N PRO A 82 1.46 14.23 47.73
CA PRO A 82 0.25 14.98 48.05
C PRO A 82 -0.36 15.67 46.82
N PRO A 83 -1.69 15.83 46.75
CA PRO A 83 -2.36 16.46 45.63
C PRO A 83 -2.06 17.96 45.54
N ARG A 84 -2.00 18.50 44.31
CA ARG A 84 -2.03 19.94 44.07
C ARG A 84 -3.35 20.54 44.59
N PRO A 85 -3.34 21.76 45.15
CA PRO A 85 -4.57 22.44 45.57
C PRO A 85 -5.48 22.72 44.36
N ALA A 86 -6.79 22.60 44.58
CA ALA A 86 -7.80 22.81 43.56
C ALA A 86 -7.91 24.29 43.17
N ALA A 87 -8.17 24.55 41.88
CA ALA A 87 -8.56 25.87 41.41
C ALA A 87 -9.97 26.22 41.90
N ALA A 88 -10.20 27.49 42.26
CA ALA A 88 -11.47 27.97 42.77
C ALA A 88 -12.62 27.82 41.74
N PRO A 89 -13.86 27.51 42.19
CA PRO A 89 -15.00 27.38 41.29
C PRO A 89 -15.40 28.74 40.70
N ARG A 90 -15.72 28.76 39.39
CA ARG A 90 -16.41 29.90 38.78
C ARG A 90 -17.88 29.93 39.24
N PRO A 91 -18.49 31.10 39.45
CA PRO A 91 -19.90 31.20 39.82
C PRO A 91 -20.81 30.70 38.69
N ALA A 92 -21.95 30.12 39.06
CA ALA A 92 -22.92 29.59 38.13
C ALA A 92 -23.76 30.71 37.49
N THR A 93 -24.00 30.59 36.18
CA THR A 93 -25.03 31.36 35.46
C THR A 93 -26.35 30.61 35.48
N GLU A 94 -27.42 31.26 35.91
CA GLU A 94 -28.78 30.68 35.96
C GLU A 94 -29.38 30.49 34.56
N PRO A 95 -30.26 29.49 34.35
CA PRO A 95 -30.98 29.31 33.09
C PRO A 95 -32.20 30.24 33.00
N GLY A 96 -32.25 31.07 31.97
CA GLY A 96 -33.31 32.06 31.77
C GLY A 96 -34.70 31.47 31.54
N ALA A 97 -35.72 32.06 32.18
CA ALA A 97 -37.12 31.78 31.93
C ALA A 97 -37.60 32.42 30.61
N LYS A 98 -38.49 31.73 29.89
CA LYS A 98 -39.16 32.28 28.70
C LYS A 98 -40.33 33.17 29.12
N GLN A 99 -40.44 34.36 28.53
CA GLN A 99 -41.67 35.15 28.47
C GLN A 99 -41.98 35.58 27.02
N PRO A 100 -43.26 35.81 26.67
CA PRO A 100 -43.70 35.92 25.28
C PRO A 100 -43.50 37.32 24.69
N MET A 101 -43.48 37.40 23.36
CA MET A 101 -43.33 38.65 22.60
C MET A 101 -44.67 39.37 22.42
N THR A 102 -44.64 40.70 22.49
CA THR A 102 -45.59 41.61 21.84
C THR A 102 -44.82 42.65 21.04
N PRO A 103 -45.32 43.12 19.87
CA PRO A 103 -44.60 44.03 19.00
C PRO A 103 -44.74 45.52 19.41
N ASP A 104 -44.08 46.38 18.61
CA ASP A 104 -44.19 47.85 18.56
C ASP A 104 -43.49 48.69 19.65
N THR A 105 -42.21 49.01 19.41
CA THR A 105 -41.59 50.36 19.59
C THR A 105 -40.21 50.37 18.90
N PRO A 106 -39.85 51.39 18.09
CA PRO A 106 -38.51 51.47 17.47
C PRO A 106 -37.46 51.97 18.47
N VAL A 107 -36.31 51.28 18.56
CA VAL A 107 -35.20 51.64 19.46
C VAL A 107 -33.95 52.03 18.65
N ALA A 108 -33.31 53.12 19.04
CA ALA A 108 -32.12 53.68 18.40
C ALA A 108 -30.86 52.81 18.56
N ALA A 109 -29.90 52.97 17.64
CA ALA A 109 -28.68 52.19 17.60
C ALA A 109 -27.74 52.44 18.82
N PRO A 110 -27.14 51.39 19.40
CA PRO A 110 -26.20 51.53 20.50
C PRO A 110 -24.79 52.00 20.02
N PRO A 111 -24.02 52.71 20.86
CA PRO A 111 -22.69 53.19 20.52
C PRO A 111 -21.63 52.07 20.48
N ARG A 112 -20.59 52.25 19.66
CA ARG A 112 -19.47 51.32 19.55
C ARG A 112 -18.65 51.23 20.85
N PRO A 113 -18.18 50.04 21.27
CA PRO A 113 -17.27 49.91 22.41
C PRO A 113 -15.88 50.47 22.10
N GLN A 114 -15.27 51.12 23.09
CA GLN A 114 -13.89 51.63 23.02
C GLN A 114 -12.87 50.51 23.23
N ALA A 115 -11.67 50.67 22.65
CA ALA A 115 -10.57 49.72 22.77
C ALA A 115 -9.93 49.75 24.18
N PRO A 116 -9.46 48.60 24.70
CA PRO A 116 -8.76 48.54 25.99
C PRO A 116 -7.34 49.12 25.92
N PRO A 117 -6.80 49.67 27.02
CA PRO A 117 -5.51 50.34 27.03
C PRO A 117 -4.32 49.37 26.90
N GLN A 118 -3.33 49.77 26.12
CA GLN A 118 -2.07 49.04 25.96
C GLN A 118 -1.20 49.13 27.24
N ARG A 119 -0.52 48.04 27.59
CA ARG A 119 0.59 48.04 28.57
C ARG A 119 1.94 48.03 27.84
N PRO A 120 2.98 48.68 28.40
CA PRO A 120 4.30 48.75 27.76
C PRO A 120 5.03 47.40 27.79
N VAL A 121 5.83 47.16 26.74
CA VAL A 121 6.67 45.98 26.58
C VAL A 121 8.06 46.26 27.17
N SER A 122 8.62 45.30 27.91
CA SER A 122 10.02 45.32 28.37
C SER A 122 10.80 44.22 27.66
N ALA A 123 12.00 44.55 27.17
CA ALA A 123 12.82 43.65 26.34
C ALA A 123 13.55 42.56 27.16
N PRO A 124 13.81 41.36 26.59
CA PRO A 124 14.58 40.32 27.25
C PRO A 124 15.99 40.15 26.63
N SER A 125 17.00 40.75 27.25
CA SER A 125 18.42 40.48 26.94
C SER A 125 19.20 40.13 28.21
N ASP A 126 19.04 38.89 28.71
CA ASP A 126 19.79 38.38 29.89
C ASP A 126 19.80 36.84 30.01
N ARG A 127 19.51 36.08 28.93
CA ARG A 127 19.34 34.61 28.98
C ARG A 127 20.33 33.78 28.15
N LEU A 128 21.39 34.41 27.63
CA LEU A 128 22.35 33.74 26.73
C LEU A 128 23.70 33.36 27.37
N GLU A 129 24.05 33.86 28.56
CA GLU A 129 25.36 33.57 29.17
C GLU A 129 25.41 32.31 30.06
N GLN A 130 24.26 31.80 30.53
CA GLN A 130 24.25 30.66 31.47
C GLN A 130 24.40 29.26 30.82
N PHE A 131 24.47 29.16 29.49
CA PHE A 131 24.61 27.87 28.79
C PHE A 131 26.06 27.52 28.36
N ALA A 132 27.04 28.41 28.58
CA ALA A 132 28.39 28.25 28.03
C ALA A 132 29.41 27.51 28.94
N GLN A 133 29.08 27.21 30.21
CA GLN A 133 30.07 26.74 31.21
C GLN A 133 30.00 25.24 31.57
N ALA A 134 29.23 24.41 30.86
CA ALA A 134 28.97 23.01 31.23
C ALA A 134 29.63 21.95 30.31
N ARG A 135 30.78 22.23 29.68
CA ARG A 135 31.47 21.29 28.77
C ARG A 135 33.01 21.25 28.88
N THR A 136 33.54 21.00 30.08
CA THR A 136 34.95 20.60 30.28
C THR A 136 35.12 19.65 31.46
N ALA A 137 34.93 18.34 31.24
CA ALA A 137 35.38 17.27 32.14
C ALA A 137 35.64 15.99 31.34
N ALA A 138 36.85 15.42 31.48
CA ALA A 138 37.24 14.17 30.83
C ALA A 138 36.94 12.95 31.73
N PRO A 139 36.62 11.77 31.17
CA PRO A 139 36.34 10.57 31.97
C PRO A 139 37.62 9.88 32.47
N GLN A 140 37.59 9.40 33.72
CA GLN A 140 38.62 8.54 34.31
C GLN A 140 38.43 7.05 33.91
N PRO A 141 39.49 6.23 33.94
CA PRO A 141 39.43 4.80 33.64
C PRO A 141 38.93 3.95 34.83
N ALA A 142 38.30 2.81 34.53
CA ALA A 142 37.83 1.83 35.52
C ALA A 142 38.85 0.69 35.76
N PRO A 143 38.85 0.04 36.94
CA PRO A 143 39.81 -1.01 37.31
C PRO A 143 39.41 -2.43 36.85
N PRO A 144 40.36 -3.42 36.82
CA PRO A 144 40.13 -4.78 36.31
C PRO A 144 40.07 -5.88 37.40
N PHE A 145 39.24 -6.92 37.22
CA PHE A 145 39.35 -8.25 37.90
C PHE A 145 38.63 -9.36 37.07
N THR A 146 39.38 -10.32 36.49
CA THR A 146 39.46 -11.79 36.78
C THR A 146 38.26 -12.71 36.45
N ALA A 147 38.53 -13.92 35.92
CA ALA A 147 37.59 -15.04 35.67
C ALA A 147 37.64 -16.10 36.82
N SER A 148 36.97 -17.28 36.86
CA SER A 148 36.19 -18.16 35.94
C SER A 148 35.42 -19.21 36.84
N PRO A 149 34.93 -20.44 36.44
CA PRO A 149 34.58 -21.04 35.14
C PRO A 149 33.23 -21.88 35.09
N ILE A 150 32.78 -22.23 33.85
CA ILE A 150 32.07 -23.47 33.39
C ILE A 150 30.77 -23.99 34.06
N THR A 151 29.69 -24.13 33.26
CA THR A 151 28.94 -25.41 32.97
C THR A 151 27.90 -25.24 31.84
N ALA A 152 27.50 -26.32 31.14
CA ALA A 152 26.57 -26.38 29.99
C ALA A 152 26.06 -27.85 29.79
N PRO A 153 25.26 -28.27 28.75
CA PRO A 153 24.49 -27.57 27.69
C PRO A 153 23.00 -28.11 27.55
N PRO A 154 22.37 -28.45 26.37
CA PRO A 154 21.33 -27.63 25.71
C PRO A 154 20.06 -28.38 25.14
N PRO A 155 19.18 -27.73 24.33
CA PRO A 155 18.19 -28.36 23.43
C PRO A 155 18.49 -28.17 21.90
N PRO A 156 17.77 -28.88 20.97
CA PRO A 156 18.13 -28.98 19.53
C PRO A 156 17.50 -27.92 18.58
N ASN A 157 17.76 -28.07 17.27
CA ASN A 157 18.18 -26.98 16.36
C ASN A 157 17.52 -27.03 14.94
N PRO A 158 17.14 -25.90 14.32
CA PRO A 158 16.60 -25.80 12.94
C PRO A 158 17.46 -26.38 11.79
N PHE A 159 18.66 -26.86 12.08
CA PHE A 159 19.54 -27.60 11.16
C PHE A 159 18.87 -28.83 10.51
N GLU A 160 17.96 -29.51 11.21
CA GLU A 160 17.35 -30.78 10.75
C GLU A 160 16.46 -30.63 9.50
N ALA A 161 15.81 -29.49 9.30
CA ALA A 161 14.89 -29.28 8.18
C ALA A 161 15.59 -29.00 6.84
N ALA A 162 16.71 -28.27 6.87
CA ALA A 162 17.51 -27.99 5.67
C ALA A 162 18.21 -29.28 5.15
N TYR A 163 18.57 -30.17 6.06
CA TYR A 163 19.23 -31.45 5.77
C TYR A 163 18.33 -32.41 4.97
N ALA A 164 17.03 -32.47 5.26
CA ALA A 164 16.09 -33.34 4.56
C ALA A 164 15.95 -33.00 3.06
N LYS A 165 15.84 -31.71 2.72
CA LYS A 165 15.55 -31.29 1.33
C LYS A 165 16.73 -31.44 0.36
N ALA A 166 17.96 -31.43 0.86
CA ALA A 166 19.14 -31.69 0.04
C ALA A 166 19.34 -33.19 -0.25
N LYS A 167 18.86 -34.07 0.64
CA LYS A 167 18.98 -35.52 0.54
C LYS A 167 18.26 -36.08 -0.70
N ASP A 168 17.02 -35.66 -0.93
CA ASP A 168 16.19 -36.17 -2.04
C ASP A 168 16.74 -35.78 -3.43
N ALA A 169 17.33 -34.58 -3.55
CA ALA A 169 17.97 -34.12 -4.79
C ALA A 169 19.27 -34.89 -5.11
N LEU A 170 20.01 -35.29 -4.06
CA LEU A 170 21.20 -36.12 -4.14
C LEU A 170 20.89 -37.53 -4.68
N GLU A 171 19.85 -38.18 -4.14
CA GLU A 171 19.42 -39.54 -4.54
C GLU A 171 18.91 -39.60 -6.00
N SER A 172 18.43 -38.47 -6.55
CA SER A 172 17.98 -38.39 -7.95
C SER A 172 19.16 -38.28 -8.94
N ALA A 173 20.23 -37.54 -8.59
CA ALA A 173 21.43 -37.43 -9.42
C ALA A 173 22.21 -38.75 -9.54
N GLU A 174 22.31 -39.50 -8.44
CA GLU A 174 23.02 -40.78 -8.37
C GLU A 174 22.40 -41.82 -9.33
N LYS A 175 21.08 -41.80 -9.54
CA LYS A 175 20.37 -42.66 -10.51
C LYS A 175 20.68 -42.33 -11.98
N ILE A 176 20.96 -41.07 -12.31
CA ILE A 176 21.26 -40.63 -13.68
C ILE A 176 22.71 -40.98 -14.06
N ILE A 177 23.63 -40.86 -13.11
CA ILE A 177 25.04 -41.26 -13.28
C ILE A 177 25.14 -42.79 -13.50
N ALA A 178 24.36 -43.58 -12.75
CA ALA A 178 24.30 -45.03 -12.91
C ALA A 178 23.66 -45.50 -14.23
N GLY A 179 22.81 -44.68 -14.86
CA GLY A 179 22.08 -45.00 -16.10
C GLY A 179 22.86 -44.82 -17.41
N GLY A 180 24.13 -44.38 -17.37
CA GLY A 180 25.04 -44.34 -18.52
C GLY A 180 24.80 -43.24 -19.57
N SER A 181 23.84 -42.33 -19.37
CA SER A 181 23.37 -41.39 -20.41
C SER A 181 24.27 -40.16 -20.69
N LEU A 182 25.53 -40.17 -20.23
CA LEU A 182 26.46 -39.01 -20.30
C LEU A 182 27.79 -39.29 -21.04
N GLY A 183 28.00 -40.53 -21.52
CA GLY A 183 29.21 -40.91 -22.25
C GLY A 183 30.51 -40.65 -21.47
N ALA A 184 31.59 -40.32 -22.18
CA ALA A 184 32.94 -40.14 -21.61
C ALA A 184 33.06 -39.02 -20.55
N ARG A 185 32.04 -38.17 -20.37
CA ARG A 185 32.03 -37.09 -19.35
C ARG A 185 31.49 -37.53 -17.98
N SER A 186 31.01 -38.76 -17.81
CA SER A 186 30.42 -39.20 -16.54
C SER A 186 31.42 -39.22 -15.37
N ALA A 187 32.69 -39.55 -15.62
CA ALA A 187 33.72 -39.68 -14.59
C ALA A 187 34.12 -38.34 -13.95
N GLU A 188 34.31 -37.28 -14.75
CA GLU A 188 34.66 -35.94 -14.25
C GLU A 188 33.49 -35.32 -13.46
N VAL A 189 32.28 -35.49 -13.97
CA VAL A 189 31.03 -35.02 -13.36
C VAL A 189 30.76 -35.71 -12.02
N GLY A 190 30.95 -37.03 -11.96
CA GLY A 190 30.82 -37.80 -10.71
C GLY A 190 31.85 -37.39 -9.65
N LYS A 191 33.07 -37.06 -10.06
CA LYS A 191 34.12 -36.57 -9.14
C LYS A 191 33.78 -35.19 -8.56
N ALA A 192 33.41 -34.22 -9.42
CA ALA A 192 33.04 -32.88 -8.97
C ALA A 192 31.84 -32.88 -8.00
N PHE A 193 30.92 -33.84 -8.15
CA PHE A 193 29.79 -34.05 -7.25
C PHE A 193 30.20 -34.61 -5.87
N ALA A 194 31.18 -35.51 -5.84
CA ALA A 194 31.72 -36.06 -4.59
C ALA A 194 32.49 -35.01 -3.78
N ASP A 195 33.30 -34.17 -4.44
CA ASP A 195 34.14 -33.17 -3.78
C ASP A 195 33.28 -32.05 -3.14
N LEU A 196 32.24 -31.57 -3.82
CA LEU A 196 31.26 -30.62 -3.26
C LEU A 196 30.50 -31.17 -2.03
N LYS A 197 30.26 -32.48 -1.98
CA LYS A 197 29.58 -33.17 -0.86
C LYS A 197 30.45 -33.18 0.39
N ALA A 198 31.75 -33.45 0.23
CA ALA A 198 32.72 -33.35 1.32
C ALA A 198 32.82 -31.91 1.87
N GLU A 199 32.86 -30.90 1.00
CA GLU A 199 32.98 -29.49 1.43
C GLU A 199 31.71 -28.95 2.13
N ALA A 200 30.52 -29.36 1.68
CA ALA A 200 29.25 -28.98 2.31
C ALA A 200 29.14 -29.52 3.75
N LEU A 201 29.56 -30.78 3.97
CA LEU A 201 29.57 -31.42 5.29
C LEU A 201 30.56 -30.73 6.24
N ALA A 202 31.76 -30.38 5.77
CA ALA A 202 32.81 -29.76 6.57
C ALA A 202 32.39 -28.38 7.15
N ARG A 203 31.77 -27.51 6.36
CA ARG A 203 31.40 -26.14 6.79
C ARG A 203 30.16 -26.07 7.70
N SER A 204 29.45 -27.18 7.90
CA SER A 204 28.14 -27.20 8.55
C SER A 204 28.13 -27.02 10.07
N LYS A 205 29.30 -27.02 10.73
CA LYS A 205 29.43 -26.88 12.18
C LYS A 205 29.74 -25.45 12.65
N ASP A 206 30.38 -24.64 11.80
CA ASP A 206 30.89 -23.31 12.18
C ASP A 206 30.10 -22.16 11.54
N ASP A 207 29.47 -22.38 10.37
CA ASP A 207 28.63 -21.39 9.69
C ASP A 207 27.45 -22.07 8.97
N GLY A 208 26.27 -22.00 9.60
CA GLY A 208 25.02 -22.52 9.05
C GLY A 208 24.56 -21.87 7.74
N LYS A 209 25.14 -20.72 7.35
CA LYS A 209 24.86 -20.01 6.10
C LYS A 209 25.77 -20.48 4.97
N ALA A 210 27.05 -20.74 5.25
CA ALA A 210 28.00 -21.29 4.27
C ALA A 210 27.68 -22.75 3.87
N ALA A 211 27.23 -23.58 4.81
CA ALA A 211 26.82 -24.94 4.50
C ALA A 211 25.54 -25.02 3.65
N MET A 212 24.56 -24.15 3.92
CA MET A 212 23.39 -23.95 3.06
C MET A 212 23.79 -23.58 1.63
N LEU A 213 24.80 -22.71 1.46
CA LEU A 213 25.28 -22.30 0.14
C LEU A 213 25.94 -23.47 -0.63
N ASN A 214 26.72 -24.32 0.04
CA ASN A 214 27.33 -25.49 -0.62
C ASN A 214 26.32 -26.62 -0.87
N LEU A 215 25.31 -26.81 -0.01
CA LEU A 215 24.17 -27.70 -0.28
C LEU A 215 23.36 -27.22 -1.51
N GLN A 216 23.16 -25.91 -1.67
CA GLN A 216 22.52 -25.32 -2.85
C GLN A 216 23.35 -25.50 -4.13
N LYS A 217 24.67 -25.35 -4.08
CA LYS A 217 25.56 -25.68 -5.23
C LYS A 217 25.46 -27.16 -5.64
N LEU A 218 25.24 -28.05 -4.68
CA LEU A 218 25.11 -29.49 -4.90
C LEU A 218 23.79 -29.85 -5.60
N VAL A 219 22.68 -29.23 -5.19
CA VAL A 219 21.39 -29.33 -5.88
C VAL A 219 21.48 -28.76 -7.29
N ALA A 220 22.13 -27.60 -7.46
CA ALA A 220 22.34 -27.00 -8.79
C ALA A 220 23.23 -27.86 -9.71
N LEU A 221 24.22 -28.59 -9.16
CA LEU A 221 25.02 -29.54 -9.94
C LEU A 221 24.21 -30.79 -10.31
N ALA A 222 23.42 -31.35 -9.37
CA ALA A 222 22.49 -32.45 -9.63
C ALA A 222 21.51 -32.14 -10.76
N GLU A 223 20.92 -30.94 -10.77
CA GLU A 223 20.00 -30.48 -11.82
C GLU A 223 20.73 -30.28 -13.17
N LYS A 224 21.98 -29.80 -13.14
CA LYS A 224 22.80 -29.63 -14.35
C LYS A 224 23.18 -30.97 -15.00
N ILE A 225 23.43 -32.01 -14.20
CA ILE A 225 23.66 -33.40 -14.64
C ILE A 225 22.43 -33.94 -15.38
N ASN A 226 21.24 -33.71 -14.78
CA ASN A 226 19.94 -34.04 -15.36
C ASN A 226 19.69 -33.30 -16.69
N GLY A 227 20.22 -32.08 -16.83
CA GLY A 227 20.09 -31.22 -18.02
C GLY A 227 21.06 -31.49 -19.17
N THR A 228 22.19 -32.18 -18.97
CA THR A 228 23.24 -32.37 -20.01
C THR A 228 22.89 -33.32 -21.18
N ARG A 229 21.62 -33.75 -21.31
CA ARG A 229 21.16 -34.64 -22.39
C ARG A 229 21.11 -33.98 -23.78
N THR A 230 21.21 -32.64 -23.87
CA THR A 230 21.07 -31.89 -25.13
C THR A 230 21.98 -30.65 -25.23
N LEU A 231 23.28 -30.87 -25.55
CA LEU A 231 24.07 -30.09 -26.54
C LEU A 231 25.60 -30.35 -26.43
N ALA A 232 26.03 -31.53 -26.89
CA ALA A 232 27.37 -31.85 -27.41
C ALA A 232 27.24 -33.19 -28.17
N ALA A 233 27.82 -33.46 -29.35
CA ALA A 233 28.84 -32.71 -30.10
C ALA A 233 28.77 -32.93 -31.62
N ARG A 234 29.12 -31.87 -32.36
CA ARG A 234 30.19 -31.87 -33.40
C ARG A 234 31.40 -31.13 -32.76
N PRO A 235 32.62 -31.05 -33.34
CA PRO A 235 33.06 -31.42 -34.70
C PRO A 235 34.40 -32.20 -34.76
N ALA A 236 34.93 -32.42 -35.98
CA ALA A 236 36.37 -32.47 -36.25
C ALA A 236 36.68 -31.87 -37.65
N PRO A 237 37.79 -31.12 -37.82
CA PRO A 237 38.19 -30.47 -39.08
C PRO A 237 39.21 -31.33 -39.89
N PRO A 238 39.77 -30.87 -41.05
CA PRO A 238 40.06 -31.76 -42.19
C PRO A 238 41.56 -32.02 -42.47
N PRO A 239 41.88 -32.92 -43.42
CA PRO A 239 43.13 -32.87 -44.19
C PRO A 239 43.01 -31.92 -45.40
N ALA A 240 44.11 -31.31 -45.80
CA ALA A 240 44.19 -30.49 -47.02
C ALA A 240 44.28 -31.33 -48.30
N SER A 241 44.02 -30.73 -49.46
CA SER A 241 44.28 -31.29 -50.79
C SER A 241 44.77 -30.18 -51.75
N PRO A 242 45.56 -30.50 -52.78
CA PRO A 242 46.41 -29.52 -53.47
C PRO A 242 45.75 -28.75 -54.62
N ASN A 243 46.38 -27.63 -54.98
CA ASN A 243 46.07 -26.80 -56.16
C ASN A 243 45.99 -27.58 -57.48
N ILE A 244 44.98 -27.30 -58.31
CA ILE A 244 45.08 -27.31 -59.79
C ILE A 244 44.28 -26.10 -60.34
N ALA A 245 44.79 -25.49 -61.42
CA ALA A 245 44.29 -24.28 -62.08
C ALA A 245 43.05 -24.53 -62.99
N PRO A 246 42.33 -23.50 -63.47
CA PRO A 246 41.05 -23.66 -64.17
C PRO A 246 41.18 -23.93 -65.68
N PRO A 247 40.24 -24.69 -66.30
CA PRO A 247 40.00 -24.68 -67.74
C PRO A 247 38.98 -23.59 -68.16
N PRO A 248 38.93 -23.20 -69.46
CA PRO A 248 38.23 -22.00 -69.94
C PRO A 248 36.77 -22.21 -70.39
N ASP A 249 36.12 -21.10 -70.78
CA ASP A 249 34.74 -21.02 -71.29
C ASP A 249 34.40 -21.96 -72.47
N GLY A 250 33.18 -22.53 -72.44
CA GLY A 250 32.49 -22.99 -73.64
C GLY A 250 31.56 -24.22 -73.50
N ALA A 251 30.41 -24.16 -74.19
CA ALA A 251 29.47 -25.26 -74.50
C ALA A 251 28.41 -25.65 -73.42
N PRO A 252 27.33 -26.41 -73.76
CA PRO A 252 26.03 -25.75 -73.97
C PRO A 252 24.84 -26.31 -73.13
N LYS A 253 23.70 -25.59 -73.16
CA LYS A 253 22.45 -25.93 -72.42
C LYS A 253 21.76 -27.22 -72.94
N PRO A 254 21.25 -28.10 -72.06
CA PRO A 254 20.32 -29.16 -72.43
C PRO A 254 18.83 -28.70 -72.45
N GLN A 255 18.01 -29.35 -73.26
CA GLN A 255 16.57 -29.06 -73.45
C GLN A 255 15.67 -29.75 -72.41
N ARG A 256 14.43 -29.25 -72.23
CA ARG A 256 13.36 -29.83 -71.39
C ARG A 256 12.47 -30.81 -72.20
N PRO A 257 12.11 -31.99 -71.65
CA PRO A 257 11.04 -32.84 -72.19
C PRO A 257 9.65 -32.46 -71.62
N ALA A 258 8.60 -33.07 -72.17
CA ALA A 258 7.22 -32.54 -72.16
C ALA A 258 6.27 -33.08 -71.05
N ASP A 259 6.76 -33.84 -70.06
CA ASP A 259 5.90 -34.51 -69.04
C ASP A 259 5.35 -33.59 -67.94
N ALA A 260 5.45 -32.27 -68.09
CA ALA A 260 5.14 -31.30 -67.04
C ALA A 260 3.64 -31.16 -66.69
N ALA A 261 2.72 -31.63 -67.54
CA ALA A 261 1.28 -31.34 -67.41
C ALA A 261 0.61 -32.10 -66.24
N GLN A 262 0.85 -33.40 -66.07
CA GLN A 262 0.24 -34.18 -64.98
C GLN A 262 0.87 -33.89 -63.60
N GLY A 263 2.16 -33.52 -63.58
CA GLY A 263 2.83 -33.06 -62.36
C GLY A 263 2.33 -31.70 -61.87
N ALA A 264 1.91 -30.81 -62.77
CA ALA A 264 1.38 -29.50 -62.40
C ALA A 264 0.03 -29.60 -61.66
N GLN A 265 -0.89 -30.45 -62.15
CA GLN A 265 -2.23 -30.57 -61.56
C GLN A 265 -2.20 -31.23 -60.17
N THR A 266 -1.40 -32.29 -60.01
CA THR A 266 -1.18 -32.92 -58.69
C THR A 266 -0.40 -32.03 -57.73
N GLY A 267 0.47 -31.14 -58.23
CA GLY A 267 1.11 -30.10 -57.42
C GLY A 267 0.11 -29.09 -56.87
N ASP A 268 -0.79 -28.56 -57.71
CA ASP A 268 -1.73 -27.50 -57.33
C ASP A 268 -2.82 -28.00 -56.36
N ASP A 269 -3.26 -29.24 -56.50
CA ASP A 269 -4.20 -29.87 -55.54
C ASP A 269 -3.54 -30.16 -54.18
N ASN A 270 -2.27 -30.61 -54.17
CA ASN A 270 -1.52 -30.77 -52.92
C ASN A 270 -1.28 -29.42 -52.24
N ARG A 271 -0.92 -28.38 -53.00
CA ARG A 271 -0.78 -27.02 -52.49
C ARG A 271 -2.05 -26.54 -51.77
N LYS A 272 -3.21 -26.61 -52.45
CA LYS A 272 -4.51 -26.22 -51.87
C LYS A 272 -4.85 -27.03 -50.60
N LYS A 273 -4.55 -28.33 -50.59
CA LYS A 273 -4.74 -29.20 -49.43
C LYS A 273 -3.91 -28.76 -48.21
N TYR A 274 -2.64 -28.40 -48.41
CA TYR A 274 -1.77 -27.93 -47.31
C TYR A 274 -2.10 -26.50 -46.86
N GLU A 275 -2.42 -25.59 -47.79
CA GLU A 275 -2.89 -24.23 -47.46
C GLU A 275 -4.19 -24.28 -46.63
N ALA A 276 -5.16 -25.12 -47.03
CA ALA A 276 -6.40 -25.32 -46.26
C ALA A 276 -6.17 -25.97 -44.88
N ALA A 277 -5.21 -26.90 -44.77
CA ALA A 277 -4.85 -27.50 -43.48
C ALA A 277 -4.20 -26.51 -42.52
N ALA A 278 -3.30 -25.64 -43.02
CA ALA A 278 -2.70 -24.57 -42.23
C ALA A 278 -3.75 -23.54 -41.79
N GLN A 279 -4.67 -23.15 -42.69
CA GLN A 279 -5.75 -22.21 -42.37
C GLN A 279 -6.69 -22.73 -41.26
N ARG A 280 -6.97 -24.04 -41.22
CA ARG A 280 -7.77 -24.67 -40.15
C ARG A 280 -7.16 -24.57 -38.76
N LEU A 281 -5.84 -24.37 -38.65
CA LEU A 281 -5.12 -24.26 -37.38
C LEU A 281 -4.98 -22.79 -36.90
N VAL A 282 -5.33 -21.80 -37.72
CA VAL A 282 -5.29 -20.37 -37.35
C VAL A 282 -6.23 -20.02 -36.19
N PRO A 283 -7.48 -20.55 -36.10
CA PRO A 283 -8.33 -20.36 -34.93
C PRO A 283 -7.69 -20.92 -33.64
N ASP A 284 -7.06 -22.09 -33.70
CA ASP A 284 -6.41 -22.71 -32.54
C ASP A 284 -5.19 -21.92 -32.07
N ILE A 285 -4.37 -21.41 -33.00
CA ILE A 285 -3.25 -20.50 -32.69
C ILE A 285 -3.76 -19.20 -32.05
N LYS A 286 -4.89 -18.65 -32.53
CA LYS A 286 -5.51 -17.46 -31.93
C LYS A 286 -6.07 -17.75 -30.52
N ALA A 287 -6.75 -18.88 -30.33
CA ALA A 287 -7.27 -19.30 -29.03
C ALA A 287 -6.15 -19.56 -28.02
N ALA A 288 -5.10 -20.27 -28.43
CA ALA A 288 -3.88 -20.48 -27.65
C ALA A 288 -3.24 -19.15 -27.19
N ARG A 289 -3.14 -18.18 -28.11
CA ARG A 289 -2.59 -16.85 -27.83
C ARG A 289 -3.48 -16.01 -26.91
N ALA A 290 -4.80 -16.20 -26.97
CA ALA A 290 -5.75 -15.58 -26.03
C ALA A 290 -5.73 -16.22 -24.63
N LEU A 291 -5.28 -17.47 -24.52
CA LEU A 291 -5.15 -18.24 -23.27
C LEU A 291 -3.74 -18.16 -22.64
N GLN A 292 -2.87 -17.31 -23.18
CA GLN A 292 -1.52 -17.08 -22.68
C GLN A 292 -1.55 -16.22 -21.40
N THR A 293 -1.75 -16.86 -20.24
CA THR A 293 -1.66 -16.23 -18.92
C THR A 293 -0.20 -16.10 -18.46
N PRO A 294 0.13 -15.25 -17.47
CA PRO A 294 1.47 -15.24 -16.87
C PRO A 294 1.93 -16.60 -16.30
N ALA A 295 1.04 -17.38 -15.68
CA ALA A 295 1.38 -18.66 -15.07
C ALA A 295 1.68 -19.75 -16.12
N SER A 296 0.91 -19.79 -17.21
CA SER A 296 1.15 -20.69 -18.34
C SER A 296 2.15 -20.15 -19.37
N GLY A 297 2.51 -18.87 -19.26
CA GLY A 297 3.05 -18.05 -20.36
C GLY A 297 4.42 -18.42 -20.88
N ALA A 298 5.27 -19.05 -20.07
CA ALA A 298 6.56 -19.57 -20.53
C ALA A 298 6.39 -20.80 -21.44
N LEU A 299 5.58 -21.77 -21.01
CA LEU A 299 5.33 -23.04 -21.72
C LEU A 299 4.39 -22.85 -22.90
N VAL A 300 3.24 -22.19 -22.70
CA VAL A 300 2.29 -21.84 -23.78
C VAL A 300 2.94 -20.84 -24.74
N GLY A 301 3.73 -19.89 -24.25
CA GLY A 301 4.44 -18.92 -25.12
C GLY A 301 5.56 -19.55 -25.94
N ALA A 302 6.31 -20.51 -25.39
CA ALA A 302 7.27 -21.29 -26.16
C ALA A 302 6.56 -22.17 -27.19
N ALA A 303 5.47 -22.83 -26.81
CA ALA A 303 4.68 -23.64 -27.74
C ALA A 303 4.06 -22.80 -28.88
N VAL A 304 3.46 -21.63 -28.58
CA VAL A 304 2.91 -20.73 -29.60
C VAL A 304 4.00 -20.19 -30.54
N ARG A 305 5.22 -19.91 -30.05
CA ARG A 305 6.37 -19.58 -30.92
C ARG A 305 6.72 -20.76 -31.82
N ASN A 306 6.89 -21.95 -31.26
CA ASN A 306 7.18 -23.17 -32.02
C ASN A 306 6.08 -23.47 -33.07
N MET A 307 4.80 -23.18 -32.78
CA MET A 307 3.70 -23.29 -33.76
C MET A 307 3.85 -22.31 -34.92
N LEU A 308 4.24 -21.05 -34.65
CA LEU A 308 4.49 -20.06 -35.69
C LEU A 308 5.70 -20.43 -36.55
N ASP A 309 6.79 -20.91 -35.92
CA ASP A 309 7.98 -21.37 -36.63
C ASP A 309 7.68 -22.60 -37.51
N LEU A 310 6.95 -23.59 -36.99
CA LEU A 310 6.45 -24.73 -37.78
C LEU A 310 5.56 -24.29 -38.94
N SER A 311 4.65 -23.34 -38.71
CA SER A 311 3.80 -22.77 -39.77
C SER A 311 4.63 -22.09 -40.88
N ASN A 312 5.70 -21.38 -40.52
CA ASN A 312 6.62 -20.76 -41.48
C ASN A 312 7.41 -21.81 -42.28
N VAL A 313 7.89 -22.88 -41.61
CA VAL A 313 8.57 -24.01 -42.28
C VAL A 313 7.63 -24.72 -43.26
N ILE A 314 6.36 -24.98 -42.88
CA ILE A 314 5.35 -25.58 -43.76
C ILE A 314 5.12 -24.68 -44.99
N GLY A 315 4.91 -23.37 -44.80
CA GLY A 315 4.74 -22.43 -45.90
C GLY A 315 5.93 -22.39 -46.85
N ALA A 316 7.15 -22.40 -46.32
CA ALA A 316 8.39 -22.43 -47.11
C ALA A 316 8.59 -23.76 -47.86
N ALA A 317 8.15 -24.89 -47.30
CA ALA A 317 8.18 -26.20 -47.96
C ALA A 317 7.16 -26.28 -49.10
N VAL A 318 5.92 -25.85 -48.87
CA VAL A 318 4.86 -25.76 -49.89
C VAL A 318 5.27 -24.86 -51.06
N ALA A 319 5.86 -23.69 -50.78
CA ALA A 319 6.36 -22.77 -51.81
C ALA A 319 7.49 -23.36 -52.69
N LYS A 320 8.19 -24.39 -52.20
CA LYS A 320 9.24 -25.13 -52.93
C LYS A 320 8.74 -26.42 -53.59
N GLY A 321 7.48 -26.80 -53.39
CA GLY A 321 6.93 -28.09 -53.81
C GLY A 321 7.39 -29.30 -52.96
N ASP A 322 8.02 -29.07 -51.80
CA ASP A 322 8.44 -30.12 -50.89
C ASP A 322 7.28 -30.55 -49.98
N TYR A 323 6.35 -31.29 -50.57
CA TYR A 323 5.14 -31.76 -49.89
C TYR A 323 5.43 -32.82 -48.82
N ALA A 324 6.54 -33.55 -48.92
CA ALA A 324 6.94 -34.54 -47.92
C ALA A 324 7.36 -33.85 -46.61
N THR A 325 8.21 -32.83 -46.69
CA THR A 325 8.54 -31.99 -45.52
C THR A 325 7.31 -31.28 -45.00
N ALA A 326 6.48 -30.67 -45.86
CA ALA A 326 5.25 -30.01 -45.43
C ALA A 326 4.31 -30.95 -44.65
N GLN A 327 4.11 -32.19 -45.11
CA GLN A 327 3.26 -33.18 -44.45
C GLN A 327 3.84 -33.63 -43.10
N GLY A 328 5.15 -33.87 -43.02
CA GLY A 328 5.81 -34.26 -41.77
C GLY A 328 5.71 -33.17 -40.69
N GLN A 329 5.89 -31.90 -41.09
CA GLN A 329 5.79 -30.76 -40.18
C GLN A 329 4.34 -30.44 -39.80
N LEU A 330 3.36 -30.66 -40.69
CA LEU A 330 1.93 -30.51 -40.38
C LEU A 330 1.49 -31.43 -39.24
N GLY A 331 1.99 -32.66 -39.19
CA GLY A 331 1.73 -33.59 -38.07
C GLY A 331 2.29 -33.09 -36.74
N GLN A 332 3.49 -32.50 -36.75
CA GLN A 332 4.08 -31.88 -35.55
C GLN A 332 3.28 -30.67 -35.09
N LEU A 333 2.84 -29.81 -36.02
CA LEU A 333 2.03 -28.64 -35.72
C LEU A 333 0.66 -29.03 -35.14
N ALA A 334 0.02 -30.08 -35.65
CA ALA A 334 -1.25 -30.60 -35.11
C ALA A 334 -1.10 -31.17 -33.69
N ASN A 335 -0.04 -31.94 -33.43
CA ASN A 335 0.25 -32.46 -32.09
C ASN A 335 0.54 -31.33 -31.09
N LEU A 336 1.27 -30.31 -31.52
CA LEU A 336 1.56 -29.13 -30.71
C LEU A 336 0.30 -28.30 -30.44
N ALA A 337 -0.58 -28.13 -31.44
CA ALA A 337 -1.88 -27.48 -31.28
C ALA A 337 -2.75 -28.19 -30.24
N ALA A 338 -2.82 -29.53 -30.29
CA ALA A 338 -3.56 -30.33 -29.33
C ALA A 338 -3.01 -30.19 -27.90
N ALA A 339 -1.69 -30.31 -27.73
CA ALA A 339 -1.03 -30.15 -26.44
C ALA A 339 -1.24 -28.75 -25.83
N VAL A 340 -1.20 -27.70 -26.66
CA VAL A 340 -1.50 -26.33 -26.23
C VAL A 340 -2.97 -26.16 -25.87
N GLY A 341 -3.89 -26.75 -26.65
CA GLY A 341 -5.32 -26.77 -26.34
C GLY A 341 -5.65 -27.44 -25.01
N ASP A 342 -4.98 -28.56 -24.69
CA ASP A 342 -5.17 -29.25 -23.41
C ASP A 342 -4.52 -28.53 -22.23
N ALA A 343 -3.33 -27.95 -22.41
CA ALA A 343 -2.71 -27.07 -21.41
C ALA A 343 -3.61 -25.85 -21.11
N ALA A 344 -4.23 -25.26 -22.13
CA ALA A 344 -5.12 -24.11 -21.98
C ALA A 344 -6.46 -24.49 -21.32
N LYS A 345 -7.01 -25.68 -21.59
CA LYS A 345 -8.16 -26.23 -20.83
C LYS A 345 -7.80 -26.47 -19.37
N LEU A 346 -6.59 -26.94 -19.07
CA LEU A 346 -6.12 -27.15 -17.70
C LEU A 346 -5.98 -25.83 -16.94
N GLU A 347 -5.32 -24.82 -17.54
CA GLU A 347 -5.22 -23.47 -16.96
C GLU A 347 -6.61 -22.84 -16.75
N ALA A 348 -7.55 -23.02 -17.69
CA ALA A 348 -8.93 -22.53 -17.54
C ALA A 348 -9.67 -23.21 -16.37
N ARG A 349 -9.51 -24.54 -16.19
CA ARG A 349 -10.05 -25.26 -15.04
C ARG A 349 -9.42 -24.82 -13.72
N GLN A 350 -8.09 -24.66 -13.69
CA GLN A 350 -7.37 -24.16 -12.53
C GLN A 350 -7.82 -22.74 -12.19
N ARG A 351 -7.92 -21.83 -13.17
CA ARG A 351 -8.49 -20.49 -12.98
C ARG A 351 -9.90 -20.53 -12.40
N ALA A 352 -10.82 -21.32 -12.97
CA ALA A 352 -12.18 -21.45 -12.44
C ALA A 352 -12.21 -21.98 -10.99
N ALA A 353 -11.32 -22.92 -10.63
CA ALA A 353 -11.18 -23.41 -9.26
C ALA A 353 -10.66 -22.31 -8.31
N ARG A 354 -9.66 -21.53 -8.74
CA ARG A 354 -9.13 -20.38 -7.98
C ARG A 354 -10.19 -19.29 -7.77
N ASP A 355 -10.94 -18.95 -8.81
CA ASP A 355 -12.02 -17.96 -8.74
C ASP A 355 -13.15 -18.42 -7.81
N ALA A 356 -13.49 -19.73 -7.83
CA ALA A 356 -14.43 -20.32 -6.88
C ALA A 356 -13.92 -20.28 -5.44
N GLN A 357 -12.64 -20.61 -5.21
CA GLN A 357 -11.99 -20.52 -3.89
C GLN A 357 -11.97 -19.07 -3.38
N ARG A 358 -11.60 -18.08 -4.21
CA ARG A 358 -11.68 -16.65 -3.87
C ARG A 358 -13.09 -16.24 -3.46
N LYS A 359 -14.11 -16.70 -4.18
CA LYS A 359 -15.53 -16.44 -3.85
C LYS A 359 -15.93 -17.07 -2.52
N GLU A 360 -15.53 -18.31 -2.24
CA GLU A 360 -15.79 -18.98 -0.95
C GLU A 360 -15.03 -18.34 0.22
N SER A 361 -13.78 -17.93 0.00
CA SER A 361 -12.96 -17.17 0.94
C SER A 361 -13.69 -15.89 1.33
N THR A 362 -14.01 -15.04 0.34
CA THR A 362 -14.72 -13.77 0.51
C THR A 362 -16.09 -13.98 1.17
N THR A 363 -16.87 -14.95 0.72
CA THR A 363 -18.21 -15.25 1.27
C THR A 363 -18.16 -15.56 2.76
N ALA A 364 -17.26 -16.45 3.21
CA ALA A 364 -17.23 -16.79 4.63
C ALA A 364 -16.56 -15.70 5.49
N VAL A 365 -15.65 -14.90 4.93
CA VAL A 365 -15.16 -13.68 5.61
C VAL A 365 -16.32 -12.69 5.82
N THR A 366 -17.10 -12.40 4.78
CA THR A 366 -18.30 -11.55 4.87
C THR A 366 -19.32 -12.11 5.87
N ALA A 367 -19.53 -13.43 5.89
CA ALA A 367 -20.43 -14.07 6.86
C ALA A 367 -19.91 -13.97 8.31
N VAL A 368 -18.60 -14.10 8.53
CA VAL A 368 -18.00 -13.87 9.84
C VAL A 368 -18.19 -12.41 10.25
N LEU A 369 -17.74 -11.44 9.44
CA LEU A 369 -17.86 -10.02 9.74
C LEU A 369 -19.30 -9.55 9.95
N GLY A 370 -20.24 -9.95 9.08
CA GLY A 370 -21.66 -9.64 9.22
C GLY A 370 -22.31 -10.28 10.46
N SER A 371 -21.64 -11.25 11.09
CA SER A 371 -22.05 -11.85 12.36
C SER A 371 -21.19 -11.40 13.56
N LEU A 372 -20.13 -10.61 13.33
CA LEU A 372 -19.46 -9.86 14.38
C LEU A 372 -20.34 -8.64 14.68
N ASP A 373 -21.21 -8.76 15.67
CA ASP A 373 -21.89 -7.59 16.23
C ASP A 373 -20.84 -6.72 16.95
N THR A 374 -20.21 -5.83 16.16
CA THR A 374 -19.25 -4.82 16.61
C THR A 374 -19.95 -3.56 17.11
N SER A 375 -21.28 -3.58 17.27
CA SER A 375 -21.95 -2.48 17.94
C SER A 375 -21.54 -2.46 19.42
N VAL A 376 -20.89 -1.36 19.81
CA VAL A 376 -20.94 -0.85 21.20
C VAL A 376 -22.41 -0.94 21.65
N PRO A 377 -22.71 -1.48 22.86
CA PRO A 377 -24.00 -2.03 23.26
C PRO A 377 -25.19 -1.39 22.56
N PRO A 378 -26.10 -2.19 21.93
CA PRO A 378 -27.15 -1.70 21.05
C PRO A 378 -27.76 -0.40 21.58
N LYS A 379 -28.02 0.57 20.71
CA LYS A 379 -28.51 1.90 21.11
C LYS A 379 -29.72 1.81 22.07
N ASP A 380 -30.54 0.78 21.92
CA ASP A 380 -31.62 0.37 22.83
C ASP A 380 -31.17 0.00 24.25
N MET A 381 -30.07 -0.74 24.42
CA MET A 381 -29.44 -0.98 25.71
C MET A 381 -28.94 0.34 26.30
N ALA A 382 -28.21 1.17 25.54
CA ALA A 382 -27.78 2.48 26.04
C ALA A 382 -28.98 3.33 26.51
N ASN A 383 -30.07 3.38 25.73
CA ASN A 383 -31.31 4.09 26.08
C ASN A 383 -32.00 3.48 27.33
N LYS A 384 -32.21 2.16 27.38
CA LYS A 384 -32.82 1.47 28.54
C LYS A 384 -31.96 1.60 29.81
N LEU A 385 -30.64 1.68 29.67
CA LEU A 385 -29.71 1.96 30.76
C LEU A 385 -29.63 3.44 31.13
N GLN A 386 -29.90 4.36 30.21
CA GLN A 386 -30.05 5.78 30.49
C GLN A 386 -31.35 6.03 31.29
N GLU A 387 -32.42 5.31 30.97
CA GLU A 387 -33.66 5.26 31.78
C GLU A 387 -33.44 4.66 33.17
N ALA A 388 -32.65 3.58 33.29
CA ALA A 388 -32.19 3.07 34.57
C ALA A 388 -31.32 4.09 35.33
N GLY A 389 -30.44 4.76 34.60
CA GLY A 389 -29.46 5.73 35.09
C GLY A 389 -30.06 7.03 35.59
N LYS A 390 -31.36 7.28 35.37
CA LYS A 390 -32.10 8.37 36.05
C LYS A 390 -32.18 8.14 37.58
N ALA A 391 -31.99 6.91 38.07
CA ALA A 391 -31.70 6.61 39.47
C ALA A 391 -30.19 6.79 39.76
N ALA A 392 -29.74 8.05 39.77
CA ALA A 392 -28.36 8.44 39.50
C ALA A 392 -27.29 7.93 40.49
N ASP A 393 -27.66 7.64 41.74
CA ASP A 393 -26.69 7.44 42.83
C ASP A 393 -26.37 5.97 43.15
N THR A 394 -27.02 5.02 42.49
CA THR A 394 -26.74 3.59 42.68
C THR A 394 -25.40 3.18 42.06
N ASP A 395 -24.67 2.26 42.71
CA ASP A 395 -23.39 1.75 42.19
C ASP A 395 -23.56 1.03 40.85
N PHE A 396 -24.70 0.36 40.66
CA PHE A 396 -25.12 -0.19 39.38
C PHE A 396 -25.25 0.91 38.30
N GLY A 397 -26.00 1.99 38.56
CA GLY A 397 -26.12 3.12 37.61
C GLY A 397 -24.78 3.79 37.29
N LYS A 398 -23.86 3.88 38.27
CA LYS A 398 -22.49 4.37 38.06
C LYS A 398 -21.66 3.43 37.19
N ALA A 399 -21.77 2.11 37.38
CA ALA A 399 -21.10 1.11 36.54
C ALA A 399 -21.58 1.14 35.07
N MET A 400 -22.89 1.30 34.84
CA MET A 400 -23.41 1.35 33.47
C MET A 400 -22.99 2.61 32.70
N ARG A 401 -23.01 3.79 33.33
CA ARG A 401 -22.45 5.03 32.71
C ARG A 401 -20.95 4.95 32.45
N LYS A 402 -20.23 4.13 33.21
CA LYS A 402 -18.78 3.89 33.04
C LYS A 402 -18.52 3.04 31.79
N ILE A 403 -19.38 2.05 31.48
CA ILE A 403 -19.36 1.32 30.19
C ILE A 403 -19.60 2.30 29.04
N GLU A 404 -20.71 3.03 29.07
CA GLU A 404 -21.10 4.02 28.05
C GLU A 404 -19.97 5.01 27.72
N LYS A 405 -19.31 5.58 28.73
CA LYS A 405 -18.27 6.60 28.54
C LYS A 405 -16.87 6.06 28.27
N ARG A 406 -16.62 4.74 28.39
CA ARG A 406 -15.25 4.16 28.39
C ARG A 406 -15.07 2.89 27.58
N ALA A 407 -16.02 2.50 26.73
CA ALA A 407 -15.86 1.42 25.76
C ALA A 407 -14.77 1.75 24.71
N ARG A 408 -13.50 1.53 25.08
CA ARG A 408 -12.30 1.82 24.25
C ARG A 408 -11.42 0.60 23.97
N SER A 409 -11.64 -0.52 24.66
CA SER A 409 -10.98 -1.80 24.36
C SER A 409 -11.78 -3.00 24.88
N HIS A 410 -11.60 -4.16 24.26
CA HIS A 410 -12.21 -5.44 24.62
C HIS A 410 -12.04 -5.76 26.10
N ASP A 411 -10.82 -5.76 26.62
CA ASP A 411 -10.54 -6.14 28.01
C ASP A 411 -11.15 -5.17 29.02
N ARG A 412 -11.24 -3.88 28.64
CA ARG A 412 -11.92 -2.86 29.42
C ARG A 412 -13.42 -3.12 29.47
N MET A 413 -14.04 -3.45 28.34
CA MET A 413 -15.44 -3.85 28.29
C MET A 413 -15.67 -5.13 29.09
N MET A 414 -14.93 -6.21 28.85
CA MET A 414 -15.03 -7.46 29.62
C MET A 414 -15.02 -7.20 31.13
N LYS A 415 -14.11 -6.34 31.61
CA LYS A 415 -14.06 -5.91 33.00
C LYS A 415 -15.30 -5.12 33.43
N ASP A 416 -15.66 -4.06 32.72
CA ASP A 416 -16.76 -3.18 33.13
C ASP A 416 -18.13 -3.89 33.04
N TYR A 417 -18.34 -4.81 32.07
CA TYR A 417 -19.48 -5.72 32.00
C TYR A 417 -19.50 -6.75 33.15
N THR A 418 -18.34 -7.32 33.51
CA THR A 418 -18.24 -8.22 34.67
C THR A 418 -18.58 -7.49 35.98
N GLU A 419 -18.09 -6.27 36.16
CA GLU A 419 -18.45 -5.39 37.28
C GLU A 419 -19.97 -5.12 37.29
N ALA A 420 -20.56 -4.71 36.16
CA ALA A 420 -22.00 -4.47 36.01
C ALA A 420 -22.86 -5.69 36.34
N ARG A 421 -22.50 -6.87 35.82
CA ARG A 421 -23.18 -8.15 36.11
C ARG A 421 -23.13 -8.46 37.61
N SER A 422 -21.98 -8.29 38.25
CA SER A 422 -21.80 -8.51 39.67
C SER A 422 -22.67 -7.56 40.52
N PHE A 423 -22.73 -6.27 40.17
CA PHE A 423 -23.62 -5.31 40.83
C PHE A 423 -25.11 -5.67 40.65
N ALA A 424 -25.52 -6.09 39.45
CA ALA A 424 -26.90 -6.53 39.19
C ALA A 424 -27.26 -7.80 39.97
N GLN A 425 -26.37 -8.80 40.00
CA GLN A 425 -26.55 -10.04 40.78
C GLN A 425 -26.64 -9.74 42.28
N LYS A 426 -25.77 -8.88 42.80
CA LYS A 426 -25.83 -8.42 44.20
C LYS A 426 -27.14 -7.70 44.48
N TYR A 427 -27.60 -6.81 43.60
CA TYR A 427 -28.88 -6.11 43.78
C TYR A 427 -30.05 -7.09 43.90
N LEU A 428 -30.11 -8.12 43.04
CA LEU A 428 -31.15 -9.16 43.10
C LEU A 428 -31.07 -10.03 44.36
N ALA A 429 -29.86 -10.28 44.89
CA ALA A 429 -29.66 -11.04 46.12
C ALA A 429 -30.04 -10.24 47.38
N ASP A 430 -29.69 -8.94 47.41
CA ASP A 430 -30.01 -8.02 48.51
C ASP A 430 -31.51 -7.66 48.55
N HIS A 431 -32.22 -7.74 47.41
CA HIS A 431 -33.64 -7.39 47.26
C HIS A 431 -34.47 -8.61 46.78
N PRO A 432 -34.56 -9.70 47.57
CA PRO A 432 -35.28 -10.90 47.18
C PRO A 432 -36.79 -10.63 47.12
N ARG A 433 -37.48 -11.32 46.20
CA ARG A 433 -38.91 -11.13 45.90
C ARG A 433 -39.83 -11.66 47.02
N LYS A 434 -39.87 -10.98 48.17
CA LYS A 434 -40.68 -11.36 49.35
C LYS A 434 -41.97 -10.55 49.44
N GLY A 435 -43.10 -11.19 49.17
CA GLY A 435 -44.45 -10.65 49.36
C GLY A 435 -44.91 -9.67 48.28
N LYS A 436 -46.03 -8.97 48.54
CA LYS A 436 -46.49 -7.84 47.72
C LYS A 436 -45.53 -6.67 47.92
N VAL A 437 -44.52 -6.56 47.06
CA VAL A 437 -43.66 -5.38 46.97
C VAL A 437 -44.56 -4.17 46.70
N LYS A 438 -44.68 -3.27 47.67
CA LYS A 438 -45.53 -2.06 47.58
C LYS A 438 -44.85 -0.88 46.87
N ASP A 439 -43.57 -1.03 46.54
CA ASP A 439 -42.75 0.00 45.90
C ASP A 439 -42.48 -0.38 44.43
N ASP A 440 -43.13 0.36 43.53
CA ASP A 440 -42.96 0.24 42.08
C ASP A 440 -41.52 0.51 41.65
N GLU A 441 -40.76 1.33 42.40
CA GLU A 441 -39.38 1.63 42.05
C GLU A 441 -38.45 0.43 42.28
N THR A 442 -38.62 -0.30 43.38
CA THR A 442 -37.88 -1.54 43.65
C THR A 442 -38.14 -2.61 42.58
N GLU A 443 -39.40 -2.85 42.17
CA GLU A 443 -39.68 -3.82 41.09
C GLU A 443 -39.14 -3.35 39.72
N LYS A 444 -39.17 -2.04 39.44
CA LYS A 444 -38.55 -1.45 38.24
C LYS A 444 -37.03 -1.67 38.23
N ARG A 445 -36.34 -1.38 39.33
CA ARG A 445 -34.90 -1.62 39.50
C ARG A 445 -34.55 -3.11 39.39
N ARG A 446 -35.39 -4.00 39.94
CA ARG A 446 -35.24 -5.47 39.84
C ARG A 446 -35.28 -5.95 38.38
N LYS A 447 -36.27 -5.50 37.60
CA LYS A 447 -36.37 -5.79 36.15
C LYS A 447 -35.18 -5.26 35.35
N LEU A 448 -34.64 -4.10 35.72
CA LEU A 448 -33.45 -3.53 35.07
C LEU A 448 -32.17 -4.33 35.39
N ALA A 449 -32.03 -4.85 36.61
CA ALA A 449 -30.94 -5.75 36.96
C ALA A 449 -31.04 -7.10 36.22
N GLU A 450 -32.24 -7.68 36.14
CA GLU A 450 -32.52 -8.89 35.33
C GLU A 450 -32.15 -8.68 33.85
N LEU A 451 -32.59 -7.58 33.25
CA LEU A 451 -32.25 -7.21 31.86
C LEU A 451 -30.75 -7.02 31.65
N ALA A 452 -30.05 -6.37 32.59
CA ALA A 452 -28.61 -6.14 32.49
C ALA A 452 -27.79 -7.44 32.59
N ILE A 453 -28.19 -8.38 33.45
CA ILE A 453 -27.58 -9.72 33.50
C ILE A 453 -27.81 -10.44 32.17
N ALA A 454 -29.06 -10.52 31.70
CA ALA A 454 -29.39 -11.20 30.44
C ALA A 454 -28.64 -10.62 29.24
N THR A 455 -28.50 -9.28 29.18
CA THR A 455 -27.78 -8.63 28.08
C THR A 455 -26.27 -8.82 28.17
N THR A 456 -25.70 -8.81 29.38
CA THR A 456 -24.27 -9.11 29.60
C THR A 456 -23.94 -10.56 29.26
N ASP A 457 -24.81 -11.49 29.64
CA ASP A 457 -24.63 -12.92 29.39
C ASP A 457 -24.76 -13.23 27.89
N LYS A 458 -25.70 -12.58 27.19
CA LYS A 458 -25.76 -12.62 25.73
C LYS A 458 -24.46 -12.07 25.12
N TRP A 459 -24.00 -10.90 25.54
CA TRP A 459 -22.78 -10.30 25.01
C TRP A 459 -21.54 -11.19 25.21
N PHE A 460 -21.37 -11.81 26.38
CA PHE A 460 -20.31 -12.80 26.61
C PHE A 460 -20.45 -14.04 25.70
N ALA A 461 -21.66 -14.56 25.50
CA ALA A 461 -21.89 -15.68 24.58
C ALA A 461 -21.56 -15.29 23.13
N ASP A 462 -21.92 -14.07 22.71
CA ASP A 462 -21.59 -13.51 21.40
C ASP A 462 -20.06 -13.35 21.25
N GLN A 463 -19.32 -12.90 22.27
CA GLN A 463 -17.85 -12.86 22.23
C GLN A 463 -17.21 -14.25 22.10
N VAL A 464 -17.71 -15.26 22.81
CA VAL A 464 -17.23 -16.66 22.68
C VAL A 464 -17.52 -17.22 21.28
N SER A 465 -18.70 -16.91 20.72
CA SER A 465 -19.08 -17.26 19.35
C SER A 465 -18.16 -16.60 18.33
N ASN A 466 -17.92 -15.30 18.49
CA ASN A 466 -17.08 -14.49 17.61
C ASN A 466 -15.61 -14.92 17.66
N ARG A 467 -15.07 -15.26 18.83
CA ARG A 467 -13.74 -15.88 18.97
C ARG A 467 -13.60 -17.11 18.07
N LYS A 468 -14.51 -18.10 18.22
CA LYS A 468 -14.46 -19.35 17.44
C LYS A 468 -14.55 -19.11 15.94
N LYS A 469 -15.38 -18.14 15.51
CA LYS A 469 -15.50 -17.75 14.10
C LYS A 469 -14.21 -17.14 13.55
N ILE A 470 -13.58 -16.23 14.30
CA ILE A 470 -12.31 -15.59 13.90
C ILE A 470 -11.18 -16.63 13.87
N GLU A 471 -11.06 -17.49 14.89
CA GLU A 471 -10.07 -18.57 14.93
C GLU A 471 -10.23 -19.55 13.75
N ALA A 472 -11.45 -19.99 13.45
CA ALA A 472 -11.75 -20.84 12.30
C ALA A 472 -11.44 -20.13 10.97
N LEU A 473 -11.78 -18.84 10.85
CA LEU A 473 -11.50 -18.04 9.66
C LEU A 473 -9.99 -17.89 9.41
N CYS A 474 -9.23 -17.46 10.42
CA CYS A 474 -7.78 -17.29 10.33
C CYS A 474 -7.06 -18.62 10.05
N THR A 475 -7.55 -19.72 10.62
CA THR A 475 -7.04 -21.08 10.35
C THR A 475 -7.27 -21.47 8.88
N ARG A 476 -8.50 -21.31 8.37
CA ARG A 476 -8.84 -21.63 6.97
C ARG A 476 -8.03 -20.79 5.98
N LEU A 477 -8.00 -19.47 6.17
CA LEU A 477 -7.26 -18.55 5.31
C LEU A 477 -5.74 -18.78 5.35
N SER A 478 -5.18 -19.12 6.51
CA SER A 478 -3.77 -19.52 6.63
C SER A 478 -3.47 -20.79 5.84
N ALA A 479 -4.40 -21.76 5.83
CA ALA A 479 -4.26 -22.99 5.06
C ALA A 479 -4.40 -22.73 3.55
N ASP A 480 -5.34 -21.87 3.14
CA ASP A 480 -5.53 -21.49 1.74
C ASP A 480 -4.29 -20.76 1.18
N ALA A 481 -3.73 -19.79 1.91
CA ALA A 481 -2.48 -19.13 1.54
C ALA A 481 -1.29 -20.10 1.42
N GLY A 482 -1.30 -21.22 2.17
CA GLY A 482 -0.28 -22.25 2.13
C GLY A 482 -0.34 -23.18 0.92
N LYS A 483 -1.46 -23.24 0.18
CA LYS A 483 -1.61 -24.14 -0.99
C LYS A 483 -0.85 -23.64 -2.22
N GLY A 484 -0.68 -22.32 -2.36
CA GLY A 484 -0.08 -21.70 -3.55
C GLY A 484 -1.00 -21.65 -4.78
N ASP A 485 -2.29 -21.97 -4.62
CA ASP A 485 -3.32 -21.98 -5.67
C ASP A 485 -3.72 -20.56 -6.15
N GLY A 486 -2.76 -19.70 -6.47
CA GLY A 486 -3.03 -18.30 -6.85
C GLY A 486 -3.16 -17.34 -5.66
N PRO A 487 -3.30 -16.02 -5.92
CA PRO A 487 -3.42 -15.05 -4.86
C PRO A 487 -4.83 -15.05 -4.25
N VAL A 488 -4.88 -14.90 -2.93
CA VAL A 488 -6.11 -14.72 -2.14
C VAL A 488 -6.65 -13.31 -2.41
N ALA A 489 -7.97 -13.20 -2.59
CA ALA A 489 -8.63 -11.93 -2.93
C ALA A 489 -8.38 -10.82 -1.91
N ILE A 490 -8.20 -9.59 -2.39
CA ILE A 490 -7.82 -8.42 -1.57
C ILE A 490 -8.89 -8.09 -0.53
N ALA A 491 -10.16 -8.32 -0.87
CA ALA A 491 -11.27 -8.13 0.06
C ALA A 491 -11.06 -8.89 1.38
N VAL A 492 -10.39 -10.05 1.35
CA VAL A 492 -10.02 -10.82 2.55
C VAL A 492 -9.02 -10.06 3.42
N LEU A 493 -8.04 -9.36 2.83
CA LEU A 493 -7.08 -8.54 3.57
C LEU A 493 -7.77 -7.31 4.18
N ASP A 494 -8.64 -6.64 3.42
CA ASP A 494 -9.39 -5.48 3.92
C ASP A 494 -10.31 -5.86 5.09
N ASP A 495 -10.88 -7.06 5.05
CA ASP A 495 -11.75 -7.59 6.09
C ASP A 495 -10.99 -8.13 7.31
N LEU A 496 -9.83 -8.75 7.13
CA LEU A 496 -8.90 -9.06 8.23
C LEU A 496 -8.44 -7.77 8.92
N GLN A 497 -8.19 -6.70 8.17
CA GLN A 497 -7.81 -5.42 8.75
C GLN A 497 -8.91 -4.83 9.64
N LYS A 498 -10.20 -5.00 9.30
CA LYS A 498 -11.31 -4.62 10.21
C LYS A 498 -11.28 -5.38 11.54
N ILE A 499 -10.80 -6.63 11.56
CA ILE A 499 -10.61 -7.42 12.79
C ILE A 499 -9.41 -6.88 13.59
N ILE A 500 -8.31 -6.54 12.92
CA ILE A 500 -7.08 -5.98 13.52
C ILE A 500 -7.31 -4.57 14.09
N ASP A 501 -8.06 -3.72 13.38
CA ASP A 501 -8.33 -2.34 13.82
C ASP A 501 -9.39 -2.27 14.92
N SER A 502 -10.28 -3.26 15.00
CA SER A 502 -11.39 -3.26 15.96
C SER A 502 -10.89 -3.31 17.41
N PRO A 503 -11.10 -2.26 18.23
CA PRO A 503 -10.73 -2.30 19.64
C PRO A 503 -11.61 -3.28 20.44
N LEU A 504 -12.69 -3.79 19.84
CA LEU A 504 -13.64 -4.70 20.47
C LEU A 504 -13.25 -6.17 20.33
N VAL A 505 -12.21 -6.47 19.55
CA VAL A 505 -11.65 -7.83 19.38
C VAL A 505 -10.51 -8.06 20.39
N PRO A 506 -10.45 -9.22 21.06
CA PRO A 506 -9.32 -9.63 21.92
C PRO A 506 -7.96 -9.48 21.22
N GLN A 507 -6.93 -9.00 21.93
CA GLN A 507 -5.60 -8.76 21.34
C GLN A 507 -5.02 -9.99 20.65
N ASP A 508 -5.15 -11.18 21.24
CA ASP A 508 -4.61 -12.42 20.68
C ASP A 508 -5.27 -12.83 19.35
N LEU A 509 -6.54 -12.47 19.15
CA LEU A 509 -7.25 -12.67 17.88
C LEU A 509 -6.85 -11.63 16.83
N ARG A 510 -6.50 -10.40 17.25
CA ARG A 510 -5.95 -9.36 16.36
C ARG A 510 -4.55 -9.75 15.89
N ASP A 511 -3.71 -10.27 16.79
CA ASP A 511 -2.39 -10.78 16.47
C ASP A 511 -2.49 -11.99 15.51
N MET A 512 -3.46 -12.90 15.72
CA MET A 512 -3.74 -14.02 14.82
C MET A 512 -4.22 -13.56 13.43
N ALA A 513 -5.10 -12.56 13.37
CA ALA A 513 -5.58 -11.97 12.12
C ALA A 513 -4.42 -11.28 11.35
N SER A 514 -3.55 -10.54 12.05
CA SER A 514 -2.34 -9.94 11.48
C SER A 514 -1.41 -11.00 10.91
N ALA A 515 -1.08 -12.04 11.68
CA ALA A 515 -0.22 -13.12 11.21
C ALA A 515 -0.82 -13.92 10.03
N THR A 516 -2.16 -13.93 9.89
CA THR A 516 -2.84 -14.50 8.72
C THR A 516 -2.76 -13.57 7.51
N ALA A 517 -2.94 -12.27 7.71
CA ALA A 517 -2.79 -11.25 6.67
C ALA A 517 -1.36 -11.24 6.11
N ASP A 518 -0.33 -11.29 6.97
CA ASP A 518 1.08 -11.36 6.57
C ASP A 518 1.39 -12.60 5.71
N LYS A 519 0.83 -13.76 6.05
CA LYS A 519 0.96 -14.99 5.25
C LYS A 519 0.31 -14.85 3.87
N ILE A 520 -0.89 -14.26 3.80
CA ILE A 520 -1.58 -13.99 2.54
C ILE A 520 -0.76 -13.02 1.68
N VAL A 521 -0.29 -11.91 2.26
CA VAL A 521 0.54 -10.93 1.55
C VAL A 521 1.81 -11.60 1.03
N PHE A 522 2.49 -12.42 1.83
CA PHE A 522 3.67 -13.17 1.40
C PHE A 522 3.36 -14.12 0.23
N ALA A 523 2.32 -14.96 0.34
CA ALA A 523 1.91 -15.89 -0.71
C ALA A 523 1.54 -15.18 -2.02
N ASN A 524 0.74 -14.12 -1.94
CA ASN A 524 0.35 -13.30 -3.10
C ASN A 524 1.57 -12.66 -3.78
N ARG A 525 2.53 -12.15 -2.99
CA ARG A 525 3.75 -11.50 -3.48
C ARG A 525 4.72 -12.44 -4.19
N LEU A 526 4.80 -13.71 -3.79
CA LEU A 526 5.60 -14.74 -4.48
C LEU A 526 5.11 -14.98 -5.92
N LEU A 527 3.80 -14.83 -6.15
CA LEU A 527 3.18 -15.03 -7.47
C LEU A 527 3.26 -13.77 -8.36
N ALA A 528 3.58 -12.61 -7.79
CA ALA A 528 3.56 -11.32 -8.49
C ALA A 528 4.54 -11.19 -9.67
N PRO A 529 5.81 -11.65 -9.61
CA PRO A 529 6.79 -11.34 -10.66
C PRO A 529 6.40 -11.91 -12.04
N ALA A 530 5.88 -13.13 -12.08
CA ALA A 530 5.39 -13.74 -13.32
C ALA A 530 4.19 -12.96 -13.88
N ALA A 531 3.26 -12.53 -13.02
CA ALA A 531 2.11 -11.73 -13.41
C ALA A 531 2.50 -10.35 -13.95
N LEU A 532 3.38 -9.63 -13.24
CA LEU A 532 3.87 -8.31 -13.62
C LEU A 532 4.70 -8.32 -14.91
N ALA A 533 5.39 -9.41 -15.22
CA ALA A 533 6.09 -9.59 -16.50
C ALA A 533 5.14 -9.79 -17.69
N SER A 534 3.86 -10.11 -17.46
CA SER A 534 2.84 -10.28 -18.51
C SER A 534 1.97 -9.05 -18.74
N ALA A 535 1.87 -8.14 -17.77
CA ALA A 535 1.09 -6.91 -17.84
C ALA A 535 1.74 -5.92 -18.82
N LYS A 536 0.99 -5.48 -19.83
CA LYS A 536 1.48 -4.62 -20.93
C LYS A 536 0.95 -3.20 -20.88
N THR A 537 -0.10 -2.98 -20.09
CA THR A 537 -0.77 -1.69 -19.93
C THR A 537 -0.81 -1.29 -18.46
N ASP A 538 -0.92 0.01 -18.18
CA ASP A 538 -1.06 0.52 -16.81
C ASP A 538 -2.25 -0.09 -16.04
N PRO A 539 -3.47 -0.25 -16.59
CA PRO A 539 -4.55 -0.93 -15.89
C PRO A 539 -4.25 -2.41 -15.60
N GLU A 540 -3.62 -3.15 -16.53
CA GLU A 540 -3.19 -4.53 -16.26
C GLU A 540 -2.13 -4.59 -15.15
N ARG A 541 -1.18 -3.64 -15.14
CA ARG A 541 -0.10 -3.58 -14.15
C ARG A 541 -0.65 -3.20 -12.77
N GLY A 542 -1.47 -2.15 -12.70
CA GLY A 542 -2.16 -1.71 -11.49
C GLY A 542 -3.02 -2.82 -10.90
N LYS A 543 -3.85 -3.47 -11.73
CA LYS A 543 -4.63 -4.66 -11.33
C LYS A 543 -3.76 -5.77 -10.77
N THR A 544 -2.65 -6.08 -11.44
CA THR A 544 -1.71 -7.11 -10.99
C THR A 544 -1.07 -6.76 -9.65
N LEU A 545 -0.57 -5.53 -9.46
CA LEU A 545 0.00 -5.09 -8.18
C LEU A 545 -1.03 -5.15 -7.05
N LEU A 546 -2.25 -4.73 -7.34
CA LEU A 546 -3.40 -4.75 -6.43
C LEU A 546 -3.75 -6.20 -6.02
N GLU A 547 -4.07 -7.09 -6.97
CA GLU A 547 -4.43 -8.50 -6.73
C GLU A 547 -3.32 -9.29 -6.02
N HIS A 548 -2.05 -8.99 -6.30
CA HIS A 548 -0.90 -9.66 -5.68
C HIS A 548 -0.42 -9.02 -4.36
N ALA A 549 -1.23 -8.17 -3.72
CA ALA A 549 -0.92 -7.52 -2.43
C ALA A 549 0.45 -6.79 -2.42
N ARG A 550 0.80 -6.21 -3.58
CA ARG A 550 1.97 -5.35 -3.77
C ARG A 550 1.57 -3.90 -3.48
N PHE A 551 1.10 -3.66 -2.27
CA PHE A 551 0.74 -2.32 -1.81
C PHE A 551 1.03 -2.12 -0.32
N LYS A 552 1.03 -0.84 0.09
CA LYS A 552 0.87 -0.39 1.48
C LYS A 552 -0.35 0.54 1.56
N ARG A 553 -0.94 0.70 2.73
CA ARG A 553 -1.95 1.76 2.96
C ARG A 553 -1.26 3.10 3.23
N THR A 554 -2.00 4.19 3.09
CA THR A 554 -1.54 5.51 3.55
C THR A 554 -1.51 5.56 5.09
N ASP A 555 -0.56 6.32 5.66
CA ASP A 555 -0.46 6.55 7.11
C ASP A 555 -1.51 7.56 7.64
N GLY A 556 -2.21 8.24 6.74
CA GLY A 556 -3.24 9.24 7.01
C GLY A 556 -4.30 9.28 5.91
N GLY A 557 -5.23 10.23 6.03
CA GLY A 557 -6.45 10.31 5.21
C GLY A 557 -7.60 9.49 5.78
N THR A 558 -8.82 9.75 5.29
CA THR A 558 -10.05 9.09 5.75
C THR A 558 -10.61 8.06 4.77
N SER A 559 -10.06 7.98 3.55
CA SER A 559 -10.44 7.01 2.51
C SER A 559 -9.41 5.88 2.43
N ASP A 560 -9.84 4.67 2.06
CA ASP A 560 -8.97 3.51 1.83
C ASP A 560 -8.19 3.67 0.51
N VAL A 561 -7.01 4.29 0.61
CA VAL A 561 -6.05 4.46 -0.47
C VAL A 561 -4.93 3.42 -0.34
N LYS A 562 -4.79 2.58 -1.38
CA LYS A 562 -3.75 1.56 -1.49
C LYS A 562 -2.64 2.06 -2.41
N LEU A 563 -1.47 2.36 -1.84
CA LEU A 563 -0.26 2.75 -2.57
C LEU A 563 0.40 1.50 -3.14
N LEU A 564 0.25 1.26 -4.45
CA LEU A 564 0.77 0.09 -5.14
C LEU A 564 2.27 0.26 -5.39
N THR A 565 3.08 -0.71 -4.99
CA THR A 565 4.55 -0.62 -4.93
C THR A 565 5.25 -1.67 -5.80
N GLU A 566 6.27 -1.24 -6.53
CA GLU A 566 7.22 -2.11 -7.23
C GLU A 566 8.12 -2.92 -6.27
N ASP A 567 8.94 -3.82 -6.82
CA ASP A 567 9.92 -4.60 -6.04
C ASP A 567 10.99 -3.74 -5.33
N ASP A 568 11.29 -2.54 -5.84
CA ASP A 568 12.19 -1.55 -5.22
C ASP A 568 11.51 -0.69 -4.12
N GLY A 569 10.21 -0.91 -3.87
CA GLY A 569 9.41 -0.13 -2.93
C GLY A 569 8.90 1.21 -3.47
N ARG A 570 9.23 1.59 -4.72
CA ARG A 570 8.69 2.78 -5.39
C ARG A 570 7.19 2.63 -5.59
N ILE A 571 6.44 3.70 -5.33
CA ILE A 571 5.00 3.77 -5.63
C ILE A 571 4.84 3.82 -7.16
N ALA A 572 4.20 2.81 -7.73
CA ALA A 572 3.84 2.76 -9.15
C ALA A 572 2.49 3.44 -9.41
N TYR A 573 1.53 3.27 -8.49
CA TYR A 573 0.18 3.83 -8.56
C TYR A 573 -0.38 4.04 -7.15
N ALA A 574 -1.43 4.84 -7.01
CA ALA A 574 -2.37 4.77 -5.90
C ALA A 574 -3.72 4.23 -6.41
N PHE A 575 -4.39 3.40 -5.61
CA PHE A 575 -5.73 2.92 -5.90
C PHE A 575 -6.71 3.35 -4.80
N LYS A 576 -7.74 4.10 -5.19
CA LYS A 576 -8.81 4.64 -4.32
C LYS A 576 -10.11 3.94 -4.71
N SER A 577 -10.61 3.05 -3.86
CA SER A 577 -11.79 2.23 -4.16
C SER A 577 -13.10 2.96 -3.86
N VAL A 578 -14.14 2.73 -4.67
CA VAL A 578 -15.48 3.31 -4.49
C VAL A 578 -16.06 2.95 -3.12
N GLU A 579 -15.94 1.68 -2.70
CA GLU A 579 -16.47 1.23 -1.41
C GLU A 579 -15.66 1.76 -0.23
N GLY A 580 -14.37 2.09 -0.47
CA GLY A 580 -13.42 2.62 0.49
C GLY A 580 -13.43 4.14 0.65
N GLU A 581 -14.28 4.86 -0.08
CA GLU A 581 -14.47 6.30 0.13
C GLU A 581 -15.06 6.59 1.52
N SER A 582 -14.60 7.69 2.13
CA SER A 582 -14.97 8.07 3.50
C SER A 582 -16.43 8.52 3.61
N ASP A 583 -17.25 7.77 4.33
CA ASP A 583 -18.63 8.18 4.67
C ASP A 583 -18.67 9.55 5.37
N GLY A 584 -17.64 9.87 6.17
CA GLY A 584 -17.55 11.15 6.89
C GLY A 584 -17.24 12.33 5.97
N GLY A 585 -16.24 12.17 5.10
CA GLY A 585 -15.86 13.20 4.12
C GLY A 585 -16.95 13.43 3.07
N LEU A 586 -17.54 12.36 2.55
CA LEU A 586 -18.64 12.44 1.58
C LEU A 586 -19.90 13.06 2.19
N ARG A 587 -20.28 12.68 3.42
CA ARG A 587 -21.45 13.26 4.11
C ARG A 587 -21.29 14.75 4.37
N PHE A 588 -20.10 15.23 4.70
CA PHE A 588 -19.82 16.67 4.86
C PHE A 588 -20.11 17.46 3.58
N LEU A 589 -19.97 16.82 2.42
CA LEU A 589 -20.22 17.40 1.10
C LEU A 589 -21.62 17.09 0.55
N GLY A 590 -22.47 16.36 1.29
CA GLY A 590 -23.75 15.88 0.78
C GLY A 590 -23.64 14.83 -0.35
N LEU A 591 -22.47 14.23 -0.55
CA LEU A 591 -22.19 13.29 -1.65
C LEU A 591 -22.35 11.82 -1.23
N GLY A 592 -22.63 10.95 -2.19
CA GLY A 592 -22.65 9.49 -2.04
C GLY A 592 -21.31 8.84 -2.43
N LYS A 593 -21.17 7.53 -2.19
CA LYS A 593 -19.98 6.76 -2.60
C LYS A 593 -19.83 6.69 -4.11
N GLY A 594 -18.58 6.74 -4.56
CA GLY A 594 -18.19 6.83 -5.97
C GLY A 594 -17.99 8.27 -6.45
N ALA A 595 -18.44 9.26 -5.66
CA ALA A 595 -18.30 10.68 -6.01
C ALA A 595 -16.83 11.11 -6.12
N SER A 596 -15.95 10.60 -5.25
CA SER A 596 -14.53 10.93 -5.33
C SER A 596 -13.86 10.20 -6.49
N THR A 597 -14.11 8.90 -6.67
CA THR A 597 -13.60 8.11 -7.79
C THR A 597 -13.95 8.73 -9.14
N LEU A 598 -15.21 9.15 -9.31
CA LEU A 598 -15.69 9.85 -10.51
C LEU A 598 -14.90 11.14 -10.76
N ARG A 599 -14.71 11.96 -9.72
CA ARG A 599 -14.00 13.25 -9.82
C ARG A 599 -12.52 13.10 -10.12
N GLU A 600 -11.83 12.09 -9.58
CA GLU A 600 -10.42 11.82 -9.89
C GLU A 600 -10.21 11.47 -11.38
N VAL A 601 -11.04 10.57 -11.91
CA VAL A 601 -10.97 10.14 -13.32
C VAL A 601 -11.30 11.30 -14.26
N VAL A 602 -12.40 12.04 -14.00
CA VAL A 602 -12.79 13.19 -14.83
C VAL A 602 -11.77 14.32 -14.73
N SER A 603 -11.24 14.61 -13.55
CA SER A 603 -10.18 15.62 -13.37
C SER A 603 -8.93 15.28 -14.16
N SER A 604 -8.53 14.00 -14.25
CA SER A 604 -7.43 13.59 -15.10
C SER A 604 -7.67 13.92 -16.58
N LYS A 605 -8.89 13.78 -17.11
CA LYS A 605 -9.19 14.12 -18.52
C LYS A 605 -9.24 15.62 -18.77
N ILE A 606 -9.77 16.38 -17.81
CA ILE A 606 -9.74 17.84 -17.86
C ILE A 606 -8.27 18.33 -17.89
N HIS A 607 -7.39 17.72 -17.09
CA HIS A 607 -5.96 18.04 -17.11
C HIS A 607 -5.25 17.61 -18.39
N ASP A 608 -5.59 16.46 -19.00
CA ASP A 608 -5.12 16.11 -20.36
C ASP A 608 -5.53 17.21 -21.39
N ALA A 609 -6.73 17.79 -21.26
CA ALA A 609 -7.20 18.87 -22.13
C ALA A 609 -6.49 20.22 -21.87
N PHE A 610 -6.25 20.59 -20.60
CA PHE A 610 -5.42 21.76 -20.27
C PHE A 610 -3.99 21.62 -20.83
N ALA A 611 -3.39 20.43 -20.71
CA ALA A 611 -2.04 20.17 -21.24
C ALA A 611 -1.98 20.32 -22.78
N GLN A 612 -3.03 19.88 -23.50
CA GLN A 612 -3.16 20.10 -24.94
C GLN A 612 -3.28 21.58 -25.32
N ALA A 613 -3.83 22.41 -24.44
CA ALA A 613 -3.87 23.87 -24.58
C ALA A 613 -2.58 24.58 -24.10
N GLY A 614 -1.52 23.83 -23.76
CA GLY A 614 -0.24 24.38 -23.30
C GLY A 614 -0.17 24.68 -21.80
N LEU A 615 -1.09 24.15 -21.00
CA LEU A 615 -1.16 24.30 -19.55
C LEU A 615 -1.02 22.95 -18.86
N ASP A 616 0.20 22.42 -18.82
CA ASP A 616 0.51 21.22 -18.04
C ASP A 616 0.68 21.57 -16.55
N PHE A 617 -0.33 21.24 -15.75
CA PHE A 617 -0.29 21.42 -14.29
C PHE A 617 0.32 20.23 -13.53
N GLY A 618 0.73 19.17 -14.23
CA GLY A 618 1.30 17.96 -13.63
C GLY A 618 0.32 17.16 -12.78
N PHE A 619 -0.99 17.28 -12.96
CA PHE A 619 -1.96 16.40 -12.28
C PHE A 619 -1.74 14.92 -12.71
N PRO A 620 -1.84 13.93 -11.80
CA PRO A 620 -1.61 12.54 -12.16
C PRO A 620 -2.66 12.00 -13.13
N LYS A 621 -2.21 11.24 -14.14
CA LYS A 621 -3.10 10.40 -14.94
C LYS A 621 -3.87 9.45 -14.04
N THR A 622 -5.18 9.44 -14.22
CA THR A 622 -6.09 8.60 -13.47
C THR A 622 -7.03 7.89 -14.42
N ILE A 623 -7.23 6.59 -14.19
CA ILE A 623 -8.16 5.76 -14.96
C ILE A 623 -9.08 4.98 -14.02
N LEU A 624 -10.28 4.69 -14.50
CA LEU A 624 -11.17 3.74 -13.83
C LEU A 624 -10.58 2.33 -13.93
N LEU A 625 -10.53 1.61 -12.81
CA LEU A 625 -10.06 0.23 -12.74
C LEU A 625 -11.07 -0.65 -12.02
N GLU A 626 -11.33 -1.85 -12.58
CA GLU A 626 -12.09 -2.91 -11.93
C GLU A 626 -11.15 -4.06 -11.47
N SER A 627 -11.22 -4.42 -10.19
CA SER A 627 -10.46 -5.54 -9.59
C SER A 627 -11.33 -6.31 -8.60
N ASP A 628 -11.34 -7.65 -8.69
CA ASP A 628 -12.22 -8.53 -7.90
C ASP A 628 -13.70 -8.05 -7.85
N GLY A 629 -14.22 -7.48 -8.94
CA GLY A 629 -15.60 -6.94 -9.04
C GLY A 629 -15.85 -5.59 -8.37
N LYS A 630 -14.83 -4.99 -7.75
CA LYS A 630 -14.86 -3.63 -7.18
C LYS A 630 -14.31 -2.61 -8.16
N HIS A 631 -14.82 -1.39 -8.10
CA HIS A 631 -14.38 -0.27 -8.93
C HIS A 631 -13.57 0.75 -8.11
N GLY A 632 -12.66 1.47 -8.77
CA GLY A 632 -11.90 2.54 -8.15
C GLY A 632 -11.05 3.32 -9.14
N ALA A 633 -10.50 4.43 -8.67
CA ALA A 633 -9.54 5.24 -9.42
C ALA A 633 -8.13 4.65 -9.25
N LEU A 634 -7.49 4.26 -10.36
CA LEU A 634 -6.06 3.97 -10.42
C LEU A 634 -5.33 5.24 -10.88
N ILE A 635 -4.62 5.86 -9.95
CA ILE A 635 -3.90 7.14 -10.09
C ILE A 635 -2.41 6.80 -10.29
N GLU A 636 -1.71 7.46 -11.23
CA GLU A 636 -0.28 7.23 -11.44
C GLU A 636 0.57 7.56 -10.19
N GLY A 637 1.63 6.78 -9.97
CA GLY A 637 2.56 6.98 -8.86
C GLY A 637 3.47 8.19 -9.12
N ILE A 638 3.25 9.26 -8.38
CA ILE A 638 4.11 10.45 -8.44
C ILE A 638 5.34 10.25 -7.53
N LYS A 639 6.54 10.44 -8.10
CA LYS A 639 7.78 10.57 -7.32
C LYS A 639 7.77 11.89 -6.53
N GLY A 640 8.20 11.85 -5.27
CA GLY A 640 8.36 13.04 -4.43
C GLY A 640 8.10 12.75 -2.96
N LYS A 641 7.85 13.80 -2.19
CA LYS A 641 7.30 13.71 -0.81
C LYS A 641 6.07 14.60 -0.67
N MET A 642 5.11 14.16 0.14
CA MET A 642 4.01 15.01 0.59
C MET A 642 4.47 15.96 1.69
N VAL A 643 3.76 17.08 1.84
CA VAL A 643 3.95 18.04 2.94
C VAL A 643 2.66 18.08 3.75
N ASP A 644 2.37 17.02 4.50
CA ASP A 644 1.11 16.91 5.25
C ASP A 644 1.26 17.15 6.77
N PRO A 645 0.74 18.28 7.30
CA PRO A 645 0.66 18.52 8.74
C PRO A 645 -0.29 17.58 9.48
N GLU A 646 -1.23 16.92 8.79
CA GLU A 646 -2.15 15.93 9.38
C GLU A 646 -1.41 14.59 9.59
N GLU A 647 -0.72 14.08 8.56
CA GLU A 647 0.21 12.94 8.66
C GLU A 647 1.27 13.16 9.76
N HIS A 648 1.84 14.37 9.87
CA HIS A 648 2.78 14.70 10.95
C HIS A 648 2.12 14.52 12.33
N GLY A 649 0.93 15.10 12.53
CA GLY A 649 0.19 15.00 13.80
C GLY A 649 -0.16 13.55 14.15
N ALA A 650 -0.55 12.74 13.17
CA ALA A 650 -0.81 11.31 13.34
C ALA A 650 0.47 10.55 13.73
N LYS A 651 1.61 10.81 13.07
CA LYS A 651 2.92 10.24 13.41
C LYS A 651 3.37 10.60 14.82
N ALA A 652 3.28 11.87 15.21
CA ALA A 652 3.61 12.33 16.55
C ALA A 652 2.75 11.66 17.63
N GLY A 653 1.42 11.60 17.42
CA GLY A 653 0.50 10.90 18.33
C GLY A 653 0.77 9.40 18.47
N ARG A 654 1.21 8.72 17.39
CA ARG A 654 1.68 7.33 17.47
C ARG A 654 2.98 7.21 18.26
N ALA A 655 3.94 8.10 18.02
CA ALA A 655 5.23 8.09 18.71
C ALA A 655 5.08 8.32 20.23
N ASP A 656 4.21 9.24 20.65
CA ASP A 656 3.89 9.52 22.05
C ASP A 656 3.17 8.35 22.76
N GLY A 657 2.36 7.60 22.02
CA GLY A 657 1.63 6.44 22.54
C GLY A 657 2.44 5.13 22.59
N GLU A 658 3.56 5.05 21.86
CA GLU A 658 4.38 3.83 21.78
C GLU A 658 5.25 3.65 23.03
N THR A 659 5.26 2.42 23.55
CA THR A 659 5.97 2.03 24.78
C THR A 659 7.14 1.08 24.52
N ASP A 660 7.19 0.43 23.36
CA ASP A 660 8.37 -0.30 22.92
C ASP A 660 9.47 0.70 22.48
N PRO A 661 10.68 0.67 23.07
CA PRO A 661 11.71 1.66 22.81
C PRO A 661 12.29 1.59 21.39
N VAL A 662 12.23 0.43 20.73
CA VAL A 662 12.74 0.25 19.37
C VAL A 662 11.73 0.84 18.38
N LYS A 663 10.44 0.52 18.53
CA LYS A 663 9.37 1.10 17.70
C LYS A 663 9.27 2.61 17.91
N LYS A 664 9.36 3.08 19.15
CA LYS A 664 9.35 4.52 19.46
C LYS A 664 10.48 5.26 18.75
N ALA A 665 11.71 4.74 18.79
CA ALA A 665 12.84 5.36 18.10
C ALA A 665 12.66 5.45 16.57
N VAL A 666 11.97 4.49 15.95
CA VAL A 666 11.60 4.56 14.52
C VAL A 666 10.56 5.65 14.28
N LEU A 667 9.49 5.69 15.08
CA LEU A 667 8.43 6.71 14.96
C LEU A 667 8.97 8.12 15.23
N ASP A 668 9.80 8.32 16.25
CA ASP A 668 10.44 9.61 16.55
C ASP A 668 11.33 10.08 15.36
N ALA A 669 11.98 9.16 14.64
CA ALA A 669 12.76 9.48 13.43
C ALA A 669 11.87 9.84 12.23
N GLU A 670 10.72 9.18 12.05
CA GLU A 670 9.73 9.54 11.03
C GLU A 670 9.09 10.91 11.29
N VAL A 671 8.79 11.22 12.57
CA VAL A 671 8.31 12.54 13.01
C VAL A 671 9.34 13.62 12.68
N ALA A 672 10.63 13.37 12.93
CA ALA A 672 11.71 14.30 12.60
C ALA A 672 11.90 14.50 11.08
N ASP A 673 11.81 13.45 10.26
CA ASP A 673 11.85 13.59 8.80
C ASP A 673 10.63 14.35 8.25
N SER A 674 9.44 14.08 8.81
CA SER A 674 8.21 14.81 8.48
C SER A 674 8.33 16.30 8.80
N LEU A 675 8.77 16.66 10.01
CA LEU A 675 8.99 18.05 10.43
C LEU A 675 10.02 18.77 9.53
N ARG A 676 11.13 18.10 9.21
CA ARG A 676 12.14 18.62 8.27
C ARG A 676 11.56 18.81 6.87
N THR A 677 10.69 17.89 6.43
CA THR A 677 10.06 17.95 5.11
C THR A 677 9.11 19.15 5.03
N MET A 678 8.27 19.37 6.04
CA MET A 678 7.37 20.54 6.12
C MET A 678 8.12 21.88 6.15
N ASN A 679 9.27 21.95 6.82
CA ASN A 679 10.04 23.19 6.94
C ASN A 679 10.96 23.53 5.76
N THR A 680 11.22 22.58 4.85
CA THR A 680 12.24 22.76 3.81
C THR A 680 11.79 22.48 2.38
N LEU A 681 10.67 21.78 2.14
CA LEU A 681 10.16 21.59 0.79
C LEU A 681 9.34 22.77 0.24
N PRO A 682 8.47 23.45 1.01
CA PRO A 682 7.72 24.63 0.53
C PRO A 682 8.62 25.72 -0.07
N GLU A 683 9.79 25.97 0.54
CA GLU A 683 10.78 26.95 0.06
C GLU A 683 11.45 26.57 -1.26
N LYS A 684 11.42 25.28 -1.65
CA LYS A 684 12.01 24.78 -2.90
C LYS A 684 11.05 24.86 -4.07
N VAL A 685 9.73 24.92 -3.82
CA VAL A 685 8.73 24.97 -4.89
C VAL A 685 8.90 26.24 -5.71
N SER A 686 9.21 26.05 -7.00
CA SER A 686 9.38 27.14 -7.95
C SER A 686 8.09 27.97 -8.09
N PRO A 687 8.19 29.28 -8.39
CA PRO A 687 7.00 30.11 -8.60
C PRO A 687 6.09 29.60 -9.71
N ASP A 688 6.67 29.10 -10.80
CA ASP A 688 5.91 28.50 -11.90
C ASP A 688 5.09 27.30 -11.44
N SER A 689 5.70 26.41 -10.65
CA SER A 689 5.03 25.20 -10.15
C SER A 689 3.92 25.51 -9.14
N MET A 690 4.10 26.49 -8.25
CA MET A 690 3.02 26.86 -7.33
C MET A 690 1.86 27.55 -8.06
N GLN A 691 2.15 28.37 -9.08
CA GLN A 691 1.12 28.91 -9.97
C GLN A 691 0.35 27.80 -10.70
N ASN A 692 1.03 26.72 -11.13
CA ASN A 692 0.39 25.58 -11.80
C ASN A 692 -0.54 24.81 -10.84
N VAL A 693 -0.11 24.59 -9.59
CA VAL A 693 -0.96 24.04 -8.53
C VAL A 693 -2.20 24.92 -8.32
N ILE A 694 -2.04 26.22 -8.07
CA ILE A 694 -3.18 27.11 -7.81
C ILE A 694 -4.15 27.16 -9.00
N LEU A 695 -3.66 27.24 -10.24
CA LEU A 695 -4.51 27.24 -11.44
C LEU A 695 -5.26 25.92 -11.62
N SER A 696 -4.58 24.76 -11.50
CA SER A 696 -5.22 23.44 -11.54
C SER A 696 -6.45 23.37 -10.64
N GLN A 697 -6.30 23.86 -9.41
CA GLN A 697 -7.29 23.74 -8.36
C GLN A 697 -8.45 24.73 -8.58
N MET A 698 -8.18 25.97 -8.99
CA MET A 698 -9.23 26.93 -9.33
C MET A 698 -10.01 26.53 -10.59
N LEU A 699 -9.32 26.14 -11.67
CA LEU A 699 -9.96 25.79 -12.94
C LEU A 699 -10.82 24.52 -12.84
N THR A 700 -10.53 23.62 -11.88
CA THR A 700 -11.37 22.44 -11.57
C THR A 700 -12.28 22.62 -10.35
N CYS A 701 -12.28 23.80 -9.72
CA CYS A 701 -13.01 24.09 -8.48
C CYS A 701 -12.69 23.12 -7.32
N GLN A 702 -11.44 22.65 -7.22
CA GLN A 702 -10.96 21.90 -6.07
C GLN A 702 -10.64 22.87 -4.91
N TRP A 703 -11.57 22.97 -3.96
CA TRP A 703 -11.48 23.89 -2.82
C TRP A 703 -10.91 23.25 -1.55
N ASP A 704 -10.91 21.92 -1.45
CA ASP A 704 -10.15 21.18 -0.42
C ASP A 704 -8.67 21.06 -0.84
N CYS A 705 -8.04 22.22 -1.04
CA CYS A 705 -6.67 22.32 -1.48
C CYS A 705 -5.74 22.68 -0.31
N LYS A 706 -4.91 21.72 0.10
CA LYS A 706 -3.97 21.86 1.23
C LYS A 706 -2.63 21.23 0.88
N TRP A 707 -1.58 21.54 1.66
CA TRP A 707 -0.23 21.02 1.43
C TRP A 707 -0.14 19.49 1.47
N GLY A 708 -1.01 18.82 2.23
CA GLY A 708 -1.12 17.36 2.22
C GLY A 708 -1.62 16.76 0.90
N ASN A 709 -2.27 17.57 0.05
CA ASN A 709 -2.80 17.19 -1.25
C ASN A 709 -1.81 17.56 -2.38
N LEU A 710 -0.52 17.74 -2.06
CA LEU A 710 0.57 18.02 -3.00
C LEU A 710 1.72 17.01 -2.83
N ILE A 711 2.33 16.59 -3.94
CA ILE A 711 3.60 15.83 -3.95
C ILE A 711 4.70 16.69 -4.56
N ILE A 712 5.84 16.81 -3.87
CA ILE A 712 6.97 17.66 -4.26
C ILE A 712 8.18 16.82 -4.64
N ASP A 713 8.70 17.01 -5.85
CA ASP A 713 9.98 16.45 -6.33
C ASP A 713 10.89 17.57 -6.83
N GLY A 714 11.99 17.81 -6.12
CA GLY A 714 12.87 18.95 -6.39
C GLY A 714 12.16 20.29 -6.17
N ASP A 715 11.99 21.05 -7.24
CA ASP A 715 11.33 22.36 -7.31
C ASP A 715 9.89 22.30 -7.85
N ARG A 716 9.36 21.08 -8.06
CA ARG A 716 8.06 20.83 -8.69
C ARG A 716 7.08 20.26 -7.66
N ALA A 717 6.04 21.01 -7.37
CA ALA A 717 4.83 20.55 -6.68
C ALA A 717 3.81 20.09 -7.71
N ARG A 718 3.26 18.89 -7.53
CA ARG A 718 2.19 18.30 -8.35
C ARG A 718 0.91 18.16 -7.52
N PRO A 719 -0.25 18.65 -7.99
CA PRO A 719 -1.52 18.50 -7.30
C PRO A 719 -2.01 17.04 -7.34
N ILE A 720 -2.60 16.56 -6.25
CA ILE A 720 -3.26 15.25 -6.12
C ILE A 720 -4.61 15.38 -5.39
N ASP A 721 -5.31 14.26 -5.24
CA ASP A 721 -6.58 14.13 -4.50
C ASP A 721 -7.68 15.09 -5.02
N ALA A 722 -8.11 14.89 -6.27
CA ALA A 722 -9.22 15.64 -6.87
C ALA A 722 -10.60 15.09 -6.47
N GLY A 723 -10.68 14.21 -5.47
CA GLY A 723 -11.93 13.56 -5.04
C GLY A 723 -13.06 14.51 -4.57
N THR A 724 -12.78 15.80 -4.45
CA THR A 724 -13.71 16.87 -4.03
C THR A 724 -13.75 18.06 -5.01
N ALA A 725 -13.05 17.95 -6.15
CA ALA A 725 -13.12 18.88 -7.28
C ALA A 725 -14.50 18.84 -7.98
N ILE A 726 -14.77 19.78 -8.88
CA ILE A 726 -16.01 19.83 -9.69
C ILE A 726 -17.28 19.66 -8.81
N PRO A 727 -17.52 20.61 -7.88
CA PRO A 727 -18.56 20.52 -6.85
C PRO A 727 -19.96 20.69 -7.44
N THR A 728 -20.97 20.05 -6.84
CA THR A 728 -22.39 20.36 -7.13
C THR A 728 -22.78 21.70 -6.49
N ARG A 729 -23.90 22.31 -6.90
CA ARG A 729 -24.43 23.51 -6.21
C ARG A 729 -24.61 23.31 -4.70
N ASP A 730 -25.02 22.13 -4.25
CA ASP A 730 -25.20 21.87 -2.82
C ASP A 730 -23.86 21.79 -2.07
N VAL A 731 -22.80 21.23 -2.69
CA VAL A 731 -21.43 21.35 -2.16
C VAL A 731 -21.03 22.83 -2.04
N VAL A 732 -21.34 23.68 -3.02
CA VAL A 732 -21.06 25.13 -2.93
C VAL A 732 -21.76 25.75 -1.72
N LYS A 733 -23.01 25.39 -1.43
CA LYS A 733 -23.75 25.92 -0.26
C LYS A 733 -23.10 25.51 1.07
N GLU A 734 -22.63 24.28 1.21
CA GLU A 734 -21.91 23.82 2.41
C GLU A 734 -20.59 24.58 2.62
N PHE A 735 -19.83 24.86 1.55
CA PHE A 735 -18.65 25.73 1.63
C PHE A 735 -19.01 27.20 1.91
N ALA A 736 -20.12 27.71 1.36
CA ALA A 736 -20.58 29.08 1.54
C ALA A 736 -20.93 29.42 3.00
N GLY A 737 -21.46 28.45 3.76
CA GLY A 737 -21.71 28.57 5.20
C GLY A 737 -20.48 28.23 6.08
N GLY A 738 -19.35 27.87 5.47
CA GLY A 738 -18.21 27.25 6.14
C GLY A 738 -16.91 28.07 6.09
N ALA A 739 -15.80 27.38 5.88
CA ALA A 739 -14.49 28.00 5.69
C ALA A 739 -14.23 28.27 4.20
N PRO A 740 -13.65 29.43 3.83
CA PRO A 740 -13.34 29.73 2.44
C PRO A 740 -12.29 28.76 1.86
N PRO A 741 -12.21 28.60 0.53
CA PRO A 741 -11.25 27.72 -0.13
C PRO A 741 -9.82 27.91 0.37
N ALA A 742 -9.15 26.80 0.69
CA ALA A 742 -7.89 26.82 1.45
C ALA A 742 -6.65 27.32 0.66
N PHE A 743 -6.83 27.91 -0.53
CA PHE A 743 -5.76 28.40 -1.41
C PHE A 743 -4.74 29.29 -0.71
N LYS A 744 -5.16 30.15 0.22
CA LYS A 744 -4.25 31.03 0.96
C LYS A 744 -3.21 30.24 1.77
N ASN A 745 -3.58 29.06 2.28
CA ASN A 745 -2.68 28.21 3.06
C ASN A 745 -1.51 27.67 2.20
N LEU A 746 -1.73 27.49 0.89
CA LEU A 746 -0.66 27.11 -0.06
C LEU A 746 0.35 28.23 -0.33
N LEU A 747 -0.02 29.49 -0.10
CA LEU A 747 0.89 30.63 -0.27
C LEU A 747 1.73 30.91 0.98
N THR A 748 1.56 30.12 2.04
CA THR A 748 2.21 30.29 3.34
C THR A 748 2.87 29.01 3.82
N HIS A 749 3.83 29.13 4.72
CA HIS A 749 4.45 27.96 5.35
C HIS A 749 3.41 27.11 6.12
N PRO A 750 3.34 25.78 5.85
CA PRO A 750 2.33 24.88 6.43
C PRO A 750 2.56 24.54 7.89
N ASP A 751 3.79 24.68 8.39
CA ASP A 751 4.17 24.05 9.63
C ASP A 751 3.70 24.82 10.87
N LYS A 752 2.58 24.38 11.47
CA LYS A 752 2.08 24.89 12.75
C LYS A 752 2.97 24.55 13.95
N TYR A 753 3.98 23.69 13.77
CA TYR A 753 4.92 23.28 14.81
C TYR A 753 6.19 24.15 14.81
N ASP A 754 6.62 24.70 13.66
CA ASP A 754 7.52 25.87 13.58
C ASP A 754 6.70 27.18 13.66
N THR A 755 6.39 27.58 14.89
CA THR A 755 5.61 28.80 15.17
C THR A 755 6.29 30.10 14.73
N ALA A 756 7.58 30.08 14.35
CA ALA A 756 8.27 31.25 13.81
C ALA A 756 8.00 31.44 12.30
N LYS A 757 7.70 30.35 11.58
CA LYS A 757 7.36 30.37 10.15
C LYS A 757 5.87 30.18 9.87
N PHE A 758 5.11 29.56 10.76
CA PHE A 758 3.70 29.23 10.48
C PHE A 758 2.89 30.42 9.93
N GLY A 759 2.28 30.23 8.76
CA GLY A 759 1.44 31.27 8.14
C GLY A 759 2.20 32.46 7.55
N THR A 760 3.55 32.49 7.57
CA THR A 760 4.30 33.53 6.85
C THR A 760 4.26 33.27 5.35
N PRO A 761 4.17 34.31 4.49
CA PRO A 761 4.13 34.14 3.04
C PRO A 761 5.41 33.50 2.47
N LEU A 762 5.23 32.62 1.49
CA LEU A 762 6.33 32.02 0.74
C LEU A 762 6.81 32.93 -0.40
N PRO A 763 8.10 32.88 -0.80
CA PRO A 763 8.66 33.79 -1.82
C PRO A 763 7.94 33.78 -3.18
N HIS A 764 7.33 32.65 -3.55
CA HIS A 764 6.56 32.53 -4.78
C HIS A 764 5.20 33.24 -4.77
N ALA A 765 4.62 33.53 -3.58
CA ALA A 765 3.34 34.24 -3.46
C ALA A 765 3.42 35.68 -4.01
N ALA A 766 4.61 36.30 -3.93
CA ALA A 766 4.89 37.63 -4.44
C ALA A 766 5.21 37.68 -5.95
N GLN A 767 5.25 36.55 -6.65
CA GLN A 767 5.61 36.51 -8.08
C GLN A 767 4.37 36.61 -8.99
N PRO A 768 4.37 37.44 -10.03
CA PRO A 768 3.29 37.50 -11.01
C PRO A 768 3.32 36.32 -11.98
N PHE A 769 2.20 36.09 -12.67
CA PHE A 769 2.10 35.04 -13.69
C PHE A 769 2.90 35.41 -14.94
N PRO A 770 3.68 34.46 -15.54
CA PRO A 770 4.32 34.70 -16.83
C PRO A 770 3.29 35.05 -17.92
N ALA A 771 3.62 36.03 -18.76
CA ALA A 771 2.74 36.49 -19.84
C ALA A 771 2.28 35.37 -20.78
N ALA A 772 3.14 34.37 -21.04
CA ALA A 772 2.80 33.18 -21.83
C ALA A 772 1.71 32.32 -21.16
N LYS A 773 1.75 32.17 -19.82
CA LYS A 773 0.74 31.43 -19.04
C LYS A 773 -0.59 32.17 -19.01
N ILE A 774 -0.55 33.50 -18.84
CA ILE A 774 -1.75 34.36 -18.95
C ILE A 774 -2.37 34.25 -20.35
N LYS A 775 -1.56 34.23 -21.41
CA LYS A 775 -2.04 34.03 -22.79
C LYS A 775 -2.69 32.66 -22.96
N ALA A 776 -2.04 31.58 -22.53
CA ALA A 776 -2.62 30.23 -22.62
C ALA A 776 -3.96 30.11 -21.87
N ILE A 777 -4.09 30.73 -20.68
CA ILE A 777 -5.36 30.82 -19.95
C ILE A 777 -6.43 31.60 -20.73
N LYS A 778 -6.08 32.76 -21.31
CA LYS A 778 -6.99 33.56 -22.14
C LYS A 778 -7.49 32.79 -23.37
N ASP A 779 -6.61 31.98 -23.96
CA ASP A 779 -6.88 31.22 -25.17
C ASP A 779 -7.60 29.88 -24.91
N LEU A 780 -7.85 29.50 -23.65
CA LEU A 780 -8.60 28.28 -23.30
C LEU A 780 -10.01 28.28 -23.93
N ASP A 781 -10.32 27.25 -24.71
CA ASP A 781 -11.69 26.92 -25.13
C ASP A 781 -12.43 26.26 -23.97
N VAL A 782 -13.28 27.05 -23.31
CA VAL A 782 -13.99 26.63 -22.10
C VAL A 782 -15.01 25.53 -22.40
N GLU A 783 -15.76 25.63 -23.50
CA GLU A 783 -16.79 24.64 -23.82
C GLU A 783 -16.17 23.31 -24.27
N ALA A 784 -15.03 23.32 -24.96
CA ALA A 784 -14.30 22.09 -25.26
C ALA A 784 -13.86 21.34 -23.98
N ILE A 785 -13.45 22.08 -22.93
CA ILE A 785 -13.07 21.51 -21.63
C ILE A 785 -14.29 20.97 -20.88
N ILE A 786 -15.42 21.71 -20.89
CA ILE A 786 -16.69 21.22 -20.32
C ILE A 786 -17.14 19.93 -21.02
N GLU A 787 -17.05 19.86 -22.35
CA GLU A 787 -17.49 18.69 -23.11
C GLU A 787 -16.60 17.46 -22.84
N VAL A 788 -15.29 17.64 -22.66
CA VAL A 788 -14.40 16.56 -22.17
C VAL A 788 -14.85 16.06 -20.80
N ALA A 789 -15.21 16.96 -19.88
CA ALA A 789 -15.66 16.61 -18.54
C ALA A 789 -16.99 15.84 -18.54
N ARG A 790 -17.98 16.30 -19.32
CA ARG A 790 -19.27 15.61 -19.55
C ARG A 790 -19.06 14.21 -20.11
N LYS A 791 -18.29 14.11 -21.19
CA LYS A 791 -18.05 12.84 -21.89
C LYS A 791 -17.37 11.80 -20.99
N GLU A 792 -16.38 12.21 -20.19
CA GLU A 792 -15.74 11.28 -19.25
C GLU A 792 -16.66 10.90 -18.09
N ARG A 793 -17.45 11.86 -17.55
CA ARG A 793 -18.47 11.57 -16.53
C ARG A 793 -19.41 10.46 -17.02
N ASP A 794 -19.99 10.65 -18.19
CA ASP A 794 -20.98 9.73 -18.76
C ASP A 794 -20.36 8.36 -19.06
N ALA A 795 -19.08 8.34 -19.48
CA ALA A 795 -18.32 7.11 -19.67
C ALA A 795 -18.09 6.35 -18.34
N VAL A 796 -17.73 7.04 -17.26
CA VAL A 796 -17.52 6.44 -15.94
C VAL A 796 -18.83 5.94 -15.34
N ILE A 797 -19.90 6.74 -15.32
CA ILE A 797 -21.23 6.33 -14.82
C ILE A 797 -21.72 5.08 -15.58
N LYS A 798 -21.57 5.06 -16.91
CA LYS A 798 -21.94 3.89 -17.73
C LYS A 798 -21.11 2.65 -17.43
N SER A 799 -19.87 2.82 -16.96
CA SER A 799 -18.93 1.72 -16.70
C SER A 799 -19.04 1.15 -15.30
N VAL A 800 -19.57 1.89 -14.31
CA VAL A 800 -19.71 1.44 -12.92
C VAL A 800 -21.18 1.12 -12.61
N PRO A 801 -21.56 -0.17 -12.49
CA PRO A 801 -22.95 -0.56 -12.23
C PRO A 801 -23.51 0.06 -10.94
N GLY A 802 -24.63 0.77 -11.06
CA GLY A 802 -25.31 1.39 -9.93
C GLY A 802 -24.68 2.70 -9.42
N MET A 803 -23.70 3.27 -10.13
CA MET A 803 -23.22 4.63 -9.84
C MET A 803 -24.34 5.64 -10.10
N ASP A 804 -24.63 6.47 -9.09
CA ASP A 804 -25.66 7.50 -9.17
C ASP A 804 -25.17 8.68 -10.03
N ALA A 805 -25.96 9.03 -11.05
CA ALA A 805 -25.62 10.12 -11.96
C ALA A 805 -25.69 11.50 -11.31
N SER A 806 -26.43 11.65 -10.19
CA SER A 806 -26.51 12.90 -9.43
C SER A 806 -25.20 13.24 -8.69
N LEU A 807 -24.28 12.28 -8.54
CA LEU A 807 -22.96 12.52 -7.92
C LEU A 807 -22.15 13.59 -8.67
N MET A 808 -22.45 13.84 -9.95
CA MET A 808 -21.90 14.97 -10.70
C MET A 808 -22.90 15.46 -11.77
N ASP A 809 -23.94 16.16 -11.32
CA ASP A 809 -24.97 16.75 -12.19
C ASP A 809 -24.42 17.85 -13.15
N GLU A 810 -25.29 18.43 -13.99
CA GLU A 810 -24.88 19.50 -14.91
C GLU A 810 -24.44 20.79 -14.21
N SER A 811 -24.87 21.02 -12.97
CA SER A 811 -24.48 22.23 -12.22
C SER A 811 -22.99 22.24 -11.91
N CYS A 812 -22.36 21.07 -11.75
CA CYS A 812 -20.92 20.91 -11.63
C CYS A 812 -20.15 21.56 -12.80
N PHE A 813 -20.68 21.44 -14.02
CA PHE A 813 -20.07 21.98 -15.22
C PHE A 813 -20.36 23.47 -15.41
N ASP A 814 -21.52 23.94 -14.99
CA ASP A 814 -21.81 25.38 -14.93
C ASP A 814 -20.85 26.08 -13.96
N ILE A 815 -20.67 25.54 -12.75
CA ILE A 815 -19.72 26.07 -11.75
C ILE A 815 -18.29 26.07 -12.30
N MET A 816 -17.87 24.99 -12.96
CA MET A 816 -16.54 24.90 -13.54
C MET A 816 -16.34 25.92 -14.69
N ARG A 817 -17.35 26.10 -15.56
CA ARG A 817 -17.36 27.12 -16.62
C ARG A 817 -17.22 28.53 -16.03
N ASP A 818 -18.01 28.84 -15.01
CA ASP A 818 -18.00 30.13 -14.34
C ASP A 818 -16.64 30.41 -13.70
N SER A 819 -16.04 29.41 -13.04
CA SER A 819 -14.70 29.51 -12.45
C SER A 819 -13.60 29.73 -13.50
N ILE A 820 -13.60 28.98 -14.61
CA ILE A 820 -12.64 29.17 -15.70
C ILE A 820 -12.77 30.59 -16.26
N ASN A 821 -14.00 31.08 -16.48
CA ASN A 821 -14.24 32.44 -16.94
C ASN A 821 -13.82 33.51 -15.92
N ALA A 822 -13.98 33.26 -14.61
CA ALA A 822 -13.49 34.14 -13.55
C ALA A 822 -11.95 34.23 -13.55
N VAL A 823 -11.24 33.10 -13.62
CA VAL A 823 -9.78 33.05 -13.73
C VAL A 823 -9.30 33.82 -14.97
N LYS A 824 -9.95 33.61 -16.13
CA LYS A 824 -9.68 34.36 -17.37
C LYS A 824 -9.89 35.86 -17.19
N ALA A 825 -10.99 36.28 -16.57
CA ALA A 825 -11.32 37.69 -16.35
C ALA A 825 -10.33 38.38 -15.38
N ILE A 826 -9.98 37.72 -14.27
CA ILE A 826 -9.06 38.24 -13.25
C ILE A 826 -7.65 38.46 -13.85
N LEU A 827 -7.09 37.46 -14.54
CA LEU A 827 -5.77 37.56 -15.19
C LEU A 827 -5.77 38.48 -16.42
N THR A 828 -6.93 38.72 -17.04
CA THR A 828 -7.06 39.72 -18.11
C THR A 828 -7.06 41.14 -17.55
N LYS A 829 -7.75 41.37 -16.44
CA LYS A 829 -7.92 42.70 -15.82
C LYS A 829 -6.65 43.22 -15.15
N LYS A 830 -5.83 42.34 -14.57
CA LYS A 830 -4.55 42.67 -13.93
C LYS A 830 -3.47 41.63 -14.29
N PRO A 831 -2.81 41.73 -15.45
CA PRO A 831 -1.82 40.73 -15.89
C PRO A 831 -0.51 40.78 -15.09
N ASP A 832 -0.28 41.84 -14.32
CA ASP A 832 0.90 42.10 -13.49
C ASP A 832 0.70 41.76 -12.01
N GLN A 833 -0.48 41.28 -11.62
CA GLN A 833 -0.78 40.95 -10.22
C GLN A 833 0.04 39.75 -9.73
N THR A 834 0.43 39.77 -8.46
CA THR A 834 1.12 38.65 -7.82
C THR A 834 0.20 37.44 -7.64
N LEU A 835 0.78 36.26 -7.41
CA LEU A 835 0.00 35.07 -7.09
C LEU A 835 -0.91 35.27 -5.86
N GLU A 836 -0.45 35.98 -4.83
CA GLU A 836 -1.27 36.36 -3.66
C GLU A 836 -2.44 37.25 -4.02
N GLN A 837 -2.22 38.27 -4.86
CA GLN A 837 -3.29 39.17 -5.32
C GLN A 837 -4.32 38.45 -6.21
N PHE A 838 -3.85 37.53 -7.05
CA PHE A 838 -4.71 36.66 -7.86
C PHE A 838 -5.57 35.73 -6.98
N VAL A 839 -4.98 35.09 -5.96
CA VAL A 839 -5.72 34.23 -5.02
C VAL A 839 -6.75 35.04 -4.25
N ALA A 840 -6.42 36.22 -3.75
CA ALA A 840 -7.39 37.11 -3.10
C ALA A 840 -8.55 37.47 -4.05
N ALA A 841 -8.26 37.89 -5.29
CA ALA A 841 -9.28 38.25 -6.26
C ALA A 841 -10.19 37.07 -6.68
N TYR A 842 -9.68 35.83 -6.66
CA TYR A 842 -10.50 34.64 -6.88
C TYR A 842 -11.35 34.29 -5.64
N THR A 843 -10.82 34.46 -4.42
CA THR A 843 -11.61 34.31 -3.19
C THR A 843 -12.76 35.31 -3.14
N ASP A 844 -12.52 36.59 -3.46
CA ASP A 844 -13.57 37.61 -3.57
C ASP A 844 -14.67 37.20 -4.57
N TRP A 845 -14.29 36.63 -5.73
CA TRP A 845 -15.23 36.09 -6.70
C TRP A 845 -16.02 34.89 -6.15
N PHE A 846 -15.35 33.97 -5.46
CA PHE A 846 -16.00 32.79 -4.89
C PHE A 846 -17.01 33.15 -3.79
N GLU A 847 -16.69 34.14 -2.94
CA GLU A 847 -17.61 34.65 -1.91
C GLU A 847 -18.87 35.28 -2.55
N ASP A 848 -18.72 36.10 -3.58
CA ASP A 848 -19.85 36.66 -4.35
C ASP A 848 -20.66 35.57 -5.11
N TYR A 849 -19.97 34.59 -5.71
CA TYR A 849 -20.59 33.48 -6.43
C TYR A 849 -21.42 32.60 -5.50
N SER A 850 -20.83 32.19 -4.37
CA SER A 850 -21.48 31.32 -3.39
C SER A 850 -22.64 32.02 -2.67
N ALA A 851 -22.55 33.32 -2.39
CA ALA A 851 -23.68 34.11 -1.90
C ALA A 851 -24.86 34.15 -2.89
N LYS A 852 -24.59 34.25 -4.20
CA LYS A 852 -25.61 34.18 -5.27
C LYS A 852 -26.20 32.78 -5.43
N ALA A 853 -25.39 31.74 -5.27
CA ALA A 853 -25.85 30.35 -5.27
C ALA A 853 -26.77 30.04 -4.08
N LEU A 854 -26.51 30.64 -2.91
CA LEU A 854 -27.40 30.59 -1.74
C LEU A 854 -28.72 31.37 -1.96
N ALA A 855 -28.68 32.51 -2.66
CA ALA A 855 -29.85 33.36 -2.87
C ALA A 855 -30.79 32.90 -3.99
N SER A 856 -30.43 31.86 -4.75
CA SER A 856 -31.16 31.38 -5.94
C SER A 856 -31.77 29.97 -5.80
N GLY A 857 -31.66 29.36 -4.60
CA GLY A 857 -32.31 28.10 -4.22
C GLY A 857 -33.28 28.29 -3.06
#